data_AF-A0A4P1QUC6-F1
#
_entry.id   AF-A0A4P1QUC6-F1
#
_cell.length_a   1.000
_cell.length_b   1.000
_cell.length_c   1.000
_cell.angle_alpha   90.00
_cell.angle_beta   90.00
_cell.angle_gamma   90.00
#
_symmetry.space_group_name_H-M   'P 1'
#
loop_
_entity.id
_entity.type
_entity.pdbx_description
1 polymer ?
#
loop_
_entity_poly.entity_id
_entity_poly.type
_entity_poly.pdbx_seq_one_letter_code
_entity_poly.pdbx_strand_id
1 'polypeptide(L)'
;MAMKSIEEPDVGISCYISNLPGFRGILKQRYSDFIVNEVDRDEQVVHLTSLDPPAEEPKSVQENGTKASDSTIIDYSSQIESFKSLAGDSDAARLEELINQINSGGDDSVPPIVLSPDYDKSHRTAIHNFFKENLKFLVTDVVDGPDASSKCIRVRSKSEKGRNSKKRKERGGKPFDSRGSEDWPENVGKFLRFNLYKENKDTQEALGVIGNMLSVQPRSFGFAGTKDKRAVTTQRVTVYKKQASKLASLNKRLIGIKVGDFCYVNEGLLLGQLWGNRFTITLRFIFVPRALTYFLRGIVSDTEDTIKASADALGKRGFINYFGLQRFGSGSVPTHLIGAALLRGEWEVAVDLILDPRDGDILFIARKYYKGSDDVEGTLKQLPRFLVAERAVLQSLKKSPGNYQQALKSIPRTLRMMYVHSYQSYLWNHAASMRVQKYGTEQVVLGDLVYSKEIPNGKVMELVEPECVDDCSATYDNDNNNNEDEVSGDIHDEKNSNVKVVTSEVLNSGCYTIDDVILPLPGSRVIYPTNDVAKVYHDLANKDGISLTESVHNLKEFSITSMTGGYRKVFQKPINFEWELLTYTDCNKPLAETDLDKIGKSVDAPNGKSEDASDSMKQLESSDDGAKVEPDGTEIADDEGTVPQDGSVCNSSSQDSQIALKLSLTLPASCYATMAIRELLKTSTSVAYQKTLN
;
A
#
# COMPACT_ATOMS: atom_id res chain seq x y z
N MET A 1 16.80 31.84 9.43
CA MET A 1 15.99 31.35 10.57
C MET A 1 15.80 29.86 10.35
N ALA A 2 16.24 29.00 11.27
CA ALA A 2 15.95 27.58 11.17
C ALA A 2 14.41 27.41 11.18
N MET A 3 13.84 26.89 10.09
CA MET A 3 12.40 26.63 10.04
C MET A 3 12.05 25.56 11.06
N LYS A 4 11.19 25.92 12.02
CA LYS A 4 10.66 25.05 13.06
C LYS A 4 9.93 23.86 12.40
N SER A 5 10.11 22.65 12.91
CA SER A 5 9.30 21.50 12.48
C SER A 5 7.83 21.79 12.73
N ILE A 6 6.97 21.48 11.76
CA ILE A 6 5.54 21.72 11.85
C ILE A 6 4.91 21.00 13.04
N GLU A 7 4.15 21.75 13.85
CA GLU A 7 3.41 21.21 14.99
C GLU A 7 1.92 21.08 14.65
N GLU A 8 1.18 20.32 15.47
CA GLU A 8 -0.27 20.11 15.29
C GLU A 8 -1.08 21.42 15.24
N PRO A 9 -0.83 22.43 16.09
CA PRO A 9 -1.57 23.69 16.02
C PRO A 9 -1.33 24.48 14.73
N ASP A 10 -0.16 24.34 14.10
CA ASP A 10 0.19 25.05 12.86
C ASP A 10 -0.71 24.63 11.69
N VAL A 11 -1.32 23.45 11.78
CA VAL A 11 -2.25 22.89 10.78
C VAL A 11 -3.67 22.72 11.32
N GLY A 12 -4.03 23.49 12.34
CA GLY A 12 -5.39 23.56 12.85
C GLY A 12 -5.83 22.34 13.67
N ILE A 13 -4.90 21.55 14.19
CA ILE A 13 -5.20 20.43 15.10
C ILE A 13 -5.03 20.91 16.54
N SER A 14 -6.11 21.40 17.15
CA SER A 14 -6.04 22.10 18.45
C SER A 14 -6.96 21.55 19.54
N CYS A 15 -8.11 20.99 19.17
CA CYS A 15 -9.13 20.56 20.12
C CYS A 15 -9.10 19.07 20.44
N TYR A 16 -9.86 18.71 21.47
CA TYR A 16 -10.12 17.36 21.94
C TYR A 16 -11.61 17.20 22.29
N ILE A 17 -12.13 15.97 22.31
CA ILE A 17 -13.52 15.70 22.73
C ILE A 17 -13.62 15.50 24.24
N SER A 18 -12.75 14.66 24.79
CA SER A 18 -12.73 14.32 26.20
C SER A 18 -11.95 15.37 27.00
N ASN A 19 -12.49 15.74 28.16
CA ASN A 19 -11.82 16.60 29.13
C ASN A 19 -10.97 15.80 30.14
N LEU A 20 -10.89 14.47 29.97
CA LEU A 20 -10.02 13.63 30.80
C LEU A 20 -8.54 14.01 30.59
N PRO A 21 -7.71 13.92 31.63
CA PRO A 21 -6.29 14.17 31.50
C PRO A 21 -5.65 13.13 30.57
N GLY A 22 -4.71 13.59 29.74
CA GLY A 22 -3.88 12.69 28.95
C GLY A 22 -2.83 12.00 29.81
N PHE A 23 -2.28 10.93 29.27
CA PHE A 23 -1.19 10.15 29.87
C PHE A 23 -0.09 9.91 28.84
N ARG A 24 1.12 9.61 29.30
CA ARG A 24 2.24 9.35 28.41
C ARG A 24 2.12 7.94 27.83
N GLY A 25 2.36 7.77 26.52
CA GLY A 25 2.40 6.46 25.88
C GLY A 25 3.28 6.48 24.63
N ILE A 26 4.12 5.46 24.47
CA ILE A 26 5.02 5.34 23.33
C ILE A 26 4.31 4.61 22.20
N LEU A 27 4.17 5.29 21.06
CA LEU A 27 3.58 4.76 19.83
C LEU A 27 4.65 4.23 18.89
N LYS A 28 4.41 3.06 18.28
CA LYS A 28 5.30 2.47 17.25
C LYS A 28 6.74 2.28 17.74
N GLN A 29 6.96 1.98 19.03
CA GLN A 29 8.27 1.59 19.56
C GLN A 29 8.84 0.46 18.68
N ARG A 30 8.06 -0.60 18.49
CA ARG A 30 8.27 -1.61 17.44
C ARG A 30 7.24 -1.45 16.32
N TYR A 31 7.59 -1.88 15.11
CA TYR A 31 6.62 -1.92 14.01
C TYR A 31 5.50 -2.95 14.26
N SER A 32 5.78 -3.99 15.06
CA SER A 32 4.81 -5.01 15.49
C SER A 32 3.77 -4.50 16.49
N ASP A 33 4.02 -3.36 17.13
CA ASP A 33 3.06 -2.72 18.05
C ASP A 33 1.97 -1.95 17.27
N PHE A 34 2.05 -1.91 15.94
CA PHE A 34 1.08 -1.24 15.08
C PHE A 34 0.74 -2.15 13.90
N ILE A 35 -0.37 -2.88 14.04
CA ILE A 35 -0.87 -3.84 13.06
C ILE A 35 -2.08 -3.23 12.35
N VAL A 36 -2.13 -3.36 11.03
CA VAL A 36 -3.21 -2.82 10.18
C VAL A 36 -3.72 -3.90 9.24
N ASN A 37 -4.97 -4.30 9.41
CA ASN A 37 -5.68 -5.18 8.50
C ASN A 37 -6.70 -4.37 7.70
N GLU A 38 -6.65 -4.46 6.37
CA GLU A 38 -7.66 -3.84 5.51
C GLU A 38 -9.06 -4.42 5.81
N VAL A 39 -10.10 -3.60 5.69
CA VAL A 39 -11.50 -4.04 5.71
C VAL A 39 -12.06 -3.83 4.32
N ASP A 40 -12.53 -4.92 3.72
CA ASP A 40 -13.09 -4.89 2.37
C ASP A 40 -14.48 -4.23 2.31
N ARG A 41 -15.07 -4.16 1.12
CA ARG A 41 -16.42 -3.59 0.92
C ARG A 41 -17.55 -4.43 1.52
N ASP A 42 -17.27 -5.69 1.85
CA ASP A 42 -18.20 -6.62 2.49
C ASP A 42 -18.03 -6.59 4.03
N GLU A 43 -17.32 -5.57 4.53
CA GLU A 43 -16.99 -5.33 5.94
C GLU A 43 -16.17 -6.46 6.60
N GLN A 44 -15.51 -7.29 5.80
CA GLN A 44 -14.65 -8.38 6.26
C GLN A 44 -13.21 -7.90 6.46
N VAL A 45 -12.64 -8.25 7.61
CA VAL A 45 -11.24 -7.98 7.91
C VAL A 45 -10.34 -8.92 7.11
N VAL A 46 -9.42 -8.36 6.35
CA VAL A 46 -8.47 -9.08 5.52
C VAL A 46 -7.33 -9.62 6.39
N HIS A 47 -7.29 -10.93 6.55
CA HIS A 47 -6.22 -11.66 7.25
C HIS A 47 -5.43 -12.54 6.29
N LEU A 48 -4.14 -12.72 6.57
CA LEU A 48 -3.37 -13.77 5.93
C LEU A 48 -3.63 -15.09 6.67
N THR A 49 -4.29 -16.06 6.05
CA THR A 49 -4.66 -17.33 6.73
C THR A 49 -3.97 -18.55 6.15
N SER A 50 -3.74 -18.58 4.83
CA SER A 50 -3.01 -19.66 4.17
C SER A 50 -2.00 -19.13 3.17
N LEU A 51 -0.81 -19.74 3.14
CA LEU A 51 0.24 -19.47 2.16
C LEU A 51 0.17 -20.39 0.94
N ASP A 52 -0.68 -21.40 0.99
CA ASP A 52 -0.75 -22.43 -0.03
C ASP A 52 -1.58 -21.97 -1.22
N PRO A 53 -1.16 -22.32 -2.46
CA PRO A 53 -1.98 -22.06 -3.62
C PRO A 53 -3.25 -22.94 -3.56
N PRO A 54 -4.41 -22.47 -4.07
CA PRO A 54 -5.58 -23.31 -4.23
C PRO A 54 -5.22 -24.55 -5.03
N ALA A 55 -5.80 -25.69 -4.66
CA ALA A 55 -5.71 -26.90 -5.46
C ALA A 55 -6.22 -26.54 -6.86
N GLU A 56 -5.30 -26.46 -7.82
CA GLU A 56 -5.68 -26.31 -9.22
C GLU A 56 -6.50 -27.55 -9.55
N GLU A 57 -7.80 -27.40 -9.88
CA GLU A 57 -8.52 -28.52 -10.48
C GLU A 57 -7.63 -29.01 -11.62
N PRO A 58 -7.29 -30.31 -11.66
CA PRO A 58 -6.60 -30.83 -12.81
C PRO A 58 -7.52 -30.50 -13.97
N LYS A 59 -7.11 -29.53 -14.80
CA LYS A 59 -7.68 -29.36 -16.12
C LYS A 59 -7.79 -30.79 -16.65
N SER A 60 -8.98 -31.18 -17.10
CA SER A 60 -9.15 -32.35 -17.95
C SER A 60 -8.41 -32.04 -19.25
N VAL A 61 -7.11 -32.15 -19.10
CA VAL A 61 -6.06 -32.21 -20.06
C VAL A 61 -6.40 -33.52 -20.77
N GLN A 62 -7.22 -33.43 -21.82
CA GLN A 62 -6.98 -34.26 -23.00
C GLN A 62 -5.67 -33.76 -23.62
N GLU A 63 -4.61 -34.05 -22.90
CA GLU A 63 -3.21 -33.76 -23.16
C GLU A 63 -2.52 -34.88 -22.35
N ASN A 64 -2.17 -35.98 -23.00
CA ASN A 64 -1.25 -36.91 -22.36
C ASN A 64 0.06 -36.14 -22.15
N GLY A 65 0.23 -35.64 -20.92
CA GLY A 65 1.22 -34.64 -20.54
C GLY A 65 1.54 -34.79 -19.06
N THR A 66 1.86 -36.01 -18.66
CA THR A 66 2.38 -36.33 -17.33
C THR A 66 3.78 -35.75 -17.18
N LYS A 67 3.95 -34.74 -16.33
CA LYS A 67 5.23 -34.53 -15.62
C LYS A 67 5.16 -35.34 -14.32
N ALA A 68 5.56 -36.59 -14.41
CA ALA A 68 6.04 -37.36 -13.28
C ALA A 68 7.55 -37.46 -13.44
N SER A 69 8.27 -37.22 -12.35
CA SER A 69 9.66 -37.58 -12.17
C SER A 69 9.79 -39.11 -12.09
N ASP A 70 9.53 -39.77 -13.21
CA ASP A 70 9.83 -41.18 -13.46
C ASP A 70 10.07 -41.34 -14.96
N SER A 71 11.16 -41.99 -15.32
CA SER A 71 11.61 -42.26 -16.68
C SER A 71 10.57 -43.03 -17.49
N THR A 72 9.55 -42.34 -18.01
CA THR A 72 8.59 -42.89 -18.95
C THR A 72 8.97 -42.39 -20.34
N ILE A 73 9.53 -43.31 -21.11
CA ILE A 73 9.80 -43.15 -22.54
C ILE A 73 8.48 -42.79 -23.21
N ILE A 74 8.34 -41.54 -23.68
CA ILE A 74 7.19 -41.15 -24.50
C ILE A 74 7.44 -41.73 -25.90
N ASP A 75 6.61 -42.68 -26.31
CA ASP A 75 6.69 -43.31 -27.63
C ASP A 75 6.07 -42.38 -28.69
N TYR A 76 6.89 -41.97 -29.67
CA TYR A 76 6.50 -41.12 -30.79
C TYR A 76 6.31 -41.90 -32.10
N SER A 77 6.17 -43.23 -32.02
CA SER A 77 6.06 -44.15 -33.16
C SER A 77 5.01 -43.71 -34.21
N SER A 78 3.81 -43.31 -33.76
CA SER A 78 2.73 -42.86 -34.66
C SER A 78 3.05 -41.54 -35.38
N GLN A 79 3.71 -40.60 -34.69
CA GLN A 79 4.13 -39.33 -35.27
C GLN A 79 5.29 -39.54 -36.25
N ILE A 80 6.22 -40.46 -35.96
CA ILE A 80 7.32 -40.82 -36.85
C ILE A 80 6.78 -41.47 -38.13
N GLU A 81 5.74 -42.31 -38.05
CA GLU A 81 5.10 -42.92 -39.22
C GLU A 81 4.35 -41.90 -40.09
N SER A 82 3.68 -40.93 -39.46
CA SER A 82 3.08 -39.78 -40.15
C SER A 82 4.15 -38.91 -40.84
N PHE A 83 5.27 -38.67 -40.16
CA PHE A 83 6.41 -37.94 -40.73
C PHE A 83 7.09 -38.71 -41.87
N LYS A 84 7.17 -40.03 -41.78
CA LYS A 84 7.70 -40.90 -42.84
C LYS A 84 6.91 -40.76 -44.14
N SER A 85 5.59 -40.64 -44.05
CA SER A 85 4.73 -40.38 -45.20
C SER A 85 4.96 -38.99 -45.81
N LEU A 86 5.45 -38.02 -45.02
CA LEU A 86 5.67 -36.64 -45.44
C LEU A 86 7.09 -36.38 -45.98
N ALA A 87 8.13 -36.86 -45.31
CA ALA A 87 9.53 -36.53 -45.60
C ALA A 87 10.37 -37.73 -46.08
N GLY A 88 9.79 -38.94 -46.10
CA GLY A 88 10.45 -40.17 -46.53
C GLY A 88 11.28 -40.87 -45.44
N ASP A 89 11.67 -42.10 -45.75
CA ASP A 89 12.26 -43.05 -44.79
C ASP A 89 13.60 -42.58 -44.20
N SER A 90 14.45 -41.95 -45.01
CA SER A 90 15.77 -41.47 -44.58
C SER A 90 15.66 -40.34 -43.55
N ASP A 91 14.68 -39.46 -43.69
CA ASP A 91 14.52 -38.31 -42.80
C ASP A 91 13.74 -38.69 -41.54
N ALA A 92 12.81 -39.65 -41.66
CA ALA A 92 12.15 -40.25 -40.50
C ALA A 92 13.13 -40.98 -39.58
N ALA A 93 14.08 -41.74 -40.13
CA ALA A 93 15.13 -42.40 -39.33
C ALA A 93 16.00 -41.40 -38.55
N ARG A 94 16.36 -40.26 -39.16
CA ARG A 94 17.12 -39.18 -38.49
C ARG A 94 16.31 -38.52 -37.37
N LEU A 95 15.01 -38.35 -37.58
CA LEU A 95 14.12 -37.80 -36.56
C LEU A 95 13.95 -38.76 -35.38
N GLU A 96 13.79 -40.05 -35.65
CA GLU A 96 13.72 -41.11 -34.63
C GLU A 96 15.00 -41.17 -33.80
N GLU A 97 16.16 -41.11 -34.44
CA GLU A 97 17.46 -41.04 -33.75
C GLU A 97 17.57 -39.81 -32.84
N LEU A 98 17.14 -38.64 -33.32
CA LEU A 98 17.13 -37.41 -32.53
C LEU A 98 16.22 -37.52 -31.30
N ILE A 99 15.02 -38.08 -31.45
CA ILE A 99 14.06 -38.27 -30.35
C ILE A 99 14.62 -39.26 -29.32
N ASN A 100 15.24 -40.34 -29.78
CA ASN A 100 15.89 -41.31 -28.90
C ASN A 100 17.08 -40.69 -28.14
N GLN A 101 17.87 -39.82 -28.78
CA GLN A 101 18.95 -39.09 -28.11
C GLN A 101 18.42 -38.13 -27.04
N ILE A 102 17.30 -37.44 -27.31
CA ILE A 102 16.65 -36.54 -26.35
C ILE A 102 16.08 -37.33 -25.15
N ASN A 103 15.46 -38.49 -25.41
CA ASN A 103 14.91 -39.36 -24.37
C ASN A 103 16.02 -40.02 -23.51
N SER A 104 17.24 -40.17 -24.03
CA SER A 104 18.37 -40.80 -23.32
C SER A 104 19.08 -39.88 -22.31
N GLY A 105 18.63 -38.65 -22.13
CA GLY A 105 19.01 -37.80 -20.97
C GLY A 105 20.44 -37.24 -20.96
N GLY A 106 21.12 -37.10 -22.11
CA GLY A 106 22.42 -36.43 -22.16
C GLY A 106 22.30 -34.92 -21.93
N ASP A 107 22.93 -34.39 -20.87
CA ASP A 107 22.92 -32.96 -20.45
C ASP A 107 23.81 -32.05 -21.34
N ASP A 108 24.00 -32.42 -22.61
CA ASP A 108 24.73 -31.63 -23.60
C ASP A 108 23.89 -31.46 -24.87
N SER A 109 23.87 -30.23 -25.38
CA SER A 109 23.09 -29.78 -26.54
C SER A 109 23.09 -30.80 -27.70
N VAL A 110 22.02 -31.60 -27.81
CA VAL A 110 21.84 -32.57 -28.91
C VAL A 110 22.04 -31.86 -30.25
N PRO A 111 22.94 -32.34 -31.13
CA PRO A 111 23.28 -31.65 -32.37
C PRO A 111 22.06 -31.55 -33.29
N PRO A 112 21.88 -30.43 -34.00
CA PRO A 112 20.74 -30.25 -34.89
C PRO A 112 20.85 -31.21 -36.08
N ILE A 113 19.74 -31.84 -36.46
CA ILE A 113 19.65 -32.63 -37.68
C ILE A 113 19.30 -31.71 -38.86
N VAL A 114 19.82 -32.03 -40.03
CA VAL A 114 19.47 -31.38 -41.30
C VAL A 114 18.79 -32.41 -42.18
N LEU A 115 17.56 -32.12 -42.57
CA LEU A 115 16.76 -32.97 -43.45
C LEU A 115 17.25 -32.87 -44.90
N SER A 116 16.76 -33.78 -45.74
CA SER A 116 17.17 -33.87 -47.14
C SER A 116 16.83 -32.58 -47.91
N PRO A 117 17.61 -32.23 -48.96
CA PRO A 117 17.37 -31.01 -49.73
C PRO A 117 15.99 -31.02 -50.40
N ASP A 118 15.25 -29.93 -50.22
CA ASP A 118 13.89 -29.77 -50.73
C ASP A 118 13.84 -28.54 -51.66
N TYR A 119 13.31 -28.76 -52.87
CA TYR A 119 13.17 -27.73 -53.90
C TYR A 119 11.80 -27.04 -53.85
N ASP A 120 10.78 -27.64 -53.23
CA ASP A 120 9.42 -27.09 -53.15
C ASP A 120 9.18 -26.29 -51.86
N LYS A 121 8.68 -25.06 -52.02
CA LYS A 121 8.33 -24.21 -50.88
C LYS A 121 7.09 -24.70 -50.14
N SER A 122 6.14 -25.31 -50.85
CA SER A 122 4.90 -25.81 -50.25
C SER A 122 5.19 -27.02 -49.37
N HIS A 123 5.99 -27.96 -49.87
CA HIS A 123 6.48 -29.11 -49.13
C HIS A 123 7.27 -28.71 -47.86
N ARG A 124 8.23 -27.78 -47.95
CA ARG A 124 8.93 -27.26 -46.77
C ARG A 124 7.98 -26.68 -45.72
N THR A 125 6.92 -25.98 -46.15
CA THR A 125 5.93 -25.39 -45.25
C THR A 125 5.10 -26.47 -44.54
N ALA A 126 4.75 -27.56 -45.23
CA ALA A 126 4.07 -28.71 -44.64
C ALA A 126 4.92 -29.37 -43.55
N ILE A 127 6.23 -29.54 -43.80
CA ILE A 127 7.17 -30.05 -42.79
C ILE A 127 7.23 -29.13 -41.56
N HIS A 128 7.33 -27.80 -41.74
CA HIS A 128 7.29 -26.86 -40.62
C HIS A 128 6.00 -26.96 -39.79
N ASN A 129 4.85 -27.09 -40.45
CA ASN A 129 3.56 -27.24 -39.77
C ASN A 129 3.48 -28.55 -39.00
N PHE A 130 3.99 -29.64 -39.56
CA PHE A 130 4.05 -30.94 -38.89
C PHE A 130 4.80 -30.85 -37.54
N PHE A 131 5.99 -30.24 -37.51
CA PHE A 131 6.74 -30.06 -36.25
C PHE A 131 6.01 -29.13 -35.26
N LYS A 132 5.34 -28.09 -35.77
CA LYS A 132 4.61 -27.13 -34.93
C LYS A 132 3.38 -27.75 -34.24
N GLU A 133 2.72 -28.67 -34.92
CA GLU A 133 1.51 -29.33 -34.43
C GLU A 133 1.84 -30.55 -33.56
N ASN A 134 2.77 -31.40 -34.02
CA ASN A 134 3.01 -32.72 -33.42
C ASN A 134 4.23 -32.77 -32.48
N LEU A 135 5.22 -31.90 -32.64
CA LEU A 135 6.52 -31.97 -31.92
C LEU A 135 6.98 -30.59 -31.39
N LYS A 136 6.16 -29.99 -30.52
CA LYS A 136 6.33 -28.60 -30.00
C LYS A 136 7.65 -28.30 -29.25
N PHE A 137 8.36 -29.34 -28.81
CA PHE A 137 9.67 -29.23 -28.15
C PHE A 137 10.83 -29.07 -29.15
N LEU A 138 10.59 -29.32 -30.44
CA LEU A 138 11.54 -29.09 -31.53
C LEU A 138 11.21 -27.77 -32.26
N VAL A 139 12.24 -27.12 -32.78
CA VAL A 139 12.16 -25.90 -33.58
C VAL A 139 12.80 -26.17 -34.93
N THR A 140 12.18 -25.66 -35.99
CA THR A 140 12.65 -25.85 -37.37
C THR A 140 13.00 -24.52 -38.03
N ASP A 141 14.08 -24.50 -38.81
CA ASP A 141 14.52 -23.36 -39.61
C ASP A 141 15.07 -23.79 -40.98
N VAL A 142 14.95 -22.92 -41.99
CA VAL A 142 15.42 -23.22 -43.36
C VAL A 142 16.87 -22.76 -43.51
N VAL A 143 17.74 -23.66 -43.99
CA VAL A 143 19.17 -23.43 -44.25
C VAL A 143 19.46 -23.71 -45.72
N ASP A 144 20.46 -23.04 -46.30
CA ASP A 144 20.88 -23.31 -47.67
C ASP A 144 21.49 -24.72 -47.78
N GLY A 145 21.09 -25.46 -48.81
CA GLY A 145 21.57 -26.82 -49.07
C GLY A 145 22.92 -26.84 -49.79
N PRO A 146 23.44 -28.04 -50.13
CA PRO A 146 24.74 -28.20 -50.79
C PRO A 146 24.80 -27.53 -52.19
N ASP A 147 23.66 -27.40 -52.87
CA ASP A 147 23.53 -26.65 -54.12
C ASP A 147 22.88 -25.29 -53.89
N ALA A 148 23.30 -24.25 -54.63
CA ALA A 148 22.76 -22.88 -54.52
C ALA A 148 21.24 -22.75 -54.80
N SER A 149 20.61 -23.77 -55.40
CA SER A 149 19.17 -23.85 -55.67
C SER A 149 18.40 -24.72 -54.66
N SER A 150 19.09 -25.43 -53.78
CA SER A 150 18.52 -26.36 -52.81
C SER A 150 18.43 -25.73 -51.42
N LYS A 151 17.35 -25.99 -50.67
CA LYS A 151 17.25 -25.58 -49.27
C LYS A 151 16.91 -26.78 -48.41
N CYS A 152 17.53 -26.87 -47.24
CA CYS A 152 17.28 -27.92 -46.28
C CYS A 152 16.54 -27.37 -45.05
N ILE A 153 15.80 -28.23 -44.36
CA ILE A 153 15.20 -27.89 -43.07
C ILE A 153 16.10 -28.41 -41.97
N ARG A 154 16.51 -27.53 -41.08
CA ARG A 154 17.24 -27.87 -39.86
C ARG A 154 16.26 -27.99 -38.71
N VAL A 155 16.38 -29.06 -37.93
CA VAL A 155 15.56 -29.34 -36.75
C VAL A 155 16.46 -29.30 -35.52
N ARG A 156 16.05 -28.55 -34.49
CA ARG A 156 16.83 -28.35 -33.25
C ARG A 156 15.94 -28.39 -32.02
N SER A 157 16.49 -28.87 -30.90
CA SER A 157 15.79 -28.80 -29.61
C SER A 157 15.65 -27.35 -29.13
N LYS A 158 14.54 -27.05 -28.46
CA LYS A 158 14.23 -25.72 -27.95
C LYS A 158 15.04 -25.41 -26.70
N SER A 159 16.28 -24.95 -26.86
CA SER A 159 17.10 -24.47 -25.74
C SER A 159 16.49 -23.20 -25.11
N GLU A 160 16.32 -23.20 -23.79
CA GLU A 160 15.86 -22.03 -23.02
C GLU A 160 16.80 -20.81 -23.10
N LYS A 161 18.03 -20.97 -23.61
CA LYS A 161 19.05 -19.90 -23.68
C LYS A 161 19.19 -19.22 -25.05
N GLY A 162 18.22 -19.39 -25.95
CA GLY A 162 18.15 -18.60 -27.18
C GLY A 162 17.60 -17.20 -26.91
N ARG A 163 18.48 -16.17 -26.88
CA ARG A 163 18.13 -14.74 -26.92
C ARG A 163 17.29 -14.43 -28.17
N ASN A 164 15.99 -14.67 -28.10
CA ASN A 164 15.07 -14.16 -29.08
C ASN A 164 14.96 -12.66 -28.86
N SER A 165 15.68 -11.91 -29.69
CA SER A 165 15.33 -10.57 -30.13
C SER A 165 13.89 -10.59 -30.66
N LYS A 166 12.90 -10.65 -29.76
CA LYS A 166 11.53 -10.33 -30.10
C LYS A 166 11.54 -8.86 -30.47
N LYS A 167 11.50 -8.62 -31.79
CA LYS A 167 11.05 -7.39 -32.43
C LYS A 167 10.04 -6.74 -31.48
N ARG A 168 10.38 -5.54 -31.01
CA ARG A 168 9.63 -4.71 -30.05
C ARG A 168 8.25 -4.45 -30.66
N LYS A 169 7.34 -5.43 -30.54
CA LYS A 169 5.95 -5.33 -30.98
C LYS A 169 5.40 -4.11 -30.25
N GLU A 170 4.83 -3.20 -31.01
CA GLU A 170 4.37 -1.89 -30.57
C GLU A 170 3.69 -2.01 -29.21
N ARG A 171 4.26 -1.30 -28.23
CA ARG A 171 3.64 -1.08 -26.93
C ARG A 171 2.49 -0.08 -27.12
N GLY A 172 1.52 -0.43 -27.95
CA GLY A 172 0.30 0.33 -28.12
C GLY A 172 -0.64 0.02 -26.96
N GLY A 173 -0.94 1.04 -26.14
CA GLY A 173 -2.19 1.27 -25.41
C GLY A 173 -2.78 0.22 -24.47
N LYS A 174 -2.23 -1.00 -24.32
CA LYS A 174 -2.83 -2.01 -23.43
C LYS A 174 -2.51 -1.68 -21.96
N PRO A 175 -3.52 -1.58 -21.07
CA PRO A 175 -3.32 -1.20 -19.66
C PRO A 175 -2.44 -2.20 -18.88
N PHE A 176 -2.53 -3.49 -19.22
CA PHE A 176 -1.89 -4.58 -18.49
C PHE A 176 -0.82 -5.31 -19.30
N ASP A 177 0.19 -5.82 -18.59
CA ASP A 177 1.26 -6.61 -19.18
C ASP A 177 0.77 -8.03 -19.56
N SER A 178 0.63 -8.28 -20.87
CA SER A 178 0.13 -9.55 -21.41
C SER A 178 1.20 -10.63 -21.54
N ARG A 179 2.41 -10.43 -21.00
CA ARG A 179 3.47 -11.45 -21.03
C ARG A 179 3.05 -12.72 -20.26
N GLY A 180 2.86 -13.81 -21.00
CA GLY A 180 2.40 -15.11 -20.48
C GLY A 180 0.88 -15.27 -20.44
N SER A 181 0.12 -14.39 -21.11
CA SER A 181 -1.35 -14.45 -21.22
C SER A 181 -1.85 -15.32 -22.39
N GLU A 182 -0.97 -15.87 -23.22
CA GLU A 182 -1.39 -16.56 -24.47
C GLU A 182 -2.20 -17.84 -24.18
N ASP A 183 -1.99 -18.49 -23.03
CA ASP A 183 -2.66 -19.74 -22.63
C ASP A 183 -3.58 -19.57 -21.37
N TRP A 184 -4.19 -18.39 -21.19
CA TRP A 184 -5.08 -18.16 -20.04
C TRP A 184 -6.50 -18.69 -20.29
N PRO A 185 -7.02 -19.64 -19.48
CA PRO A 185 -8.36 -20.18 -19.68
C PRO A 185 -9.45 -19.11 -19.55
N GLU A 186 -10.46 -19.15 -20.42
CA GLU A 186 -11.58 -18.20 -20.38
C GLU A 186 -12.49 -18.41 -19.15
N ASN A 187 -12.53 -19.63 -18.61
CA ASN A 187 -13.30 -19.99 -17.41
C ASN A 187 -12.63 -19.55 -16.09
N VAL A 188 -11.37 -19.07 -16.14
CA VAL A 188 -10.64 -18.59 -14.96
C VAL A 188 -10.64 -17.07 -14.95
N GLY A 189 -10.97 -16.48 -13.80
CA GLY A 189 -10.97 -15.04 -13.59
C GLY A 189 -9.70 -14.37 -14.13
N LYS A 190 -9.87 -13.20 -14.77
CA LYS A 190 -8.76 -12.47 -15.44
C LYS A 190 -7.66 -12.02 -14.46
N PHE A 191 -8.00 -11.86 -13.19
CA PHE A 191 -7.11 -11.39 -12.14
C PHE A 191 -6.94 -12.45 -11.06
N LEU A 192 -5.72 -12.56 -10.55
CA LEU A 192 -5.45 -13.28 -9.31
C LEU A 192 -5.52 -12.28 -8.16
N ARG A 193 -6.48 -12.46 -7.26
CA ARG A 193 -6.55 -11.79 -5.96
C ARG A 193 -5.73 -12.57 -4.94
N PHE A 194 -5.00 -11.88 -4.09
CA PHE A 194 -4.26 -12.45 -2.97
C PHE A 194 -4.15 -11.43 -1.84
N ASN A 195 -3.91 -11.92 -0.62
CA ASN A 195 -3.62 -11.09 0.53
C ASN A 195 -2.11 -10.84 0.61
N LEU A 196 -1.73 -9.58 0.67
CA LEU A 196 -0.35 -9.12 0.85
C LEU A 196 -0.13 -8.78 2.32
N TYR A 197 0.74 -9.54 2.97
CA TYR A 197 1.29 -9.24 4.28
C TYR A 197 2.68 -8.61 4.12
N LYS A 198 2.92 -7.48 4.80
CA LYS A 198 4.21 -6.79 4.78
C LYS A 198 4.59 -6.25 6.16
N GLU A 199 5.89 -6.25 6.44
CA GLU A 199 6.47 -5.76 7.68
C GLU A 199 7.46 -4.65 7.38
N ASN A 200 7.26 -3.49 8.01
CA ASN A 200 8.16 -2.33 7.91
C ASN A 200 8.47 -1.87 6.46
N LYS A 201 7.51 -2.05 5.54
CA LYS A 201 7.67 -1.79 4.10
C LYS A 201 6.51 -0.97 3.54
N ASP A 202 6.83 -0.14 2.55
CA ASP A 202 5.80 0.56 1.78
C ASP A 202 5.08 -0.40 0.82
N THR A 203 3.81 -0.09 0.49
CA THR A 203 3.00 -0.92 -0.41
C THR A 203 3.61 -0.99 -1.81
N GLN A 204 4.04 0.14 -2.37
CA GLN A 204 4.66 0.20 -3.69
C GLN A 204 6.02 -0.48 -3.71
N GLU A 205 6.80 -0.36 -2.63
CA GLU A 205 8.08 -1.06 -2.47
C GLU A 205 7.87 -2.58 -2.51
N ALA A 206 6.89 -3.10 -1.75
CA ALA A 206 6.57 -4.52 -1.71
C ALA A 206 6.10 -5.05 -3.09
N LEU A 207 5.19 -4.33 -3.75
CA LEU A 207 4.72 -4.68 -5.09
C LEU A 207 5.81 -4.56 -6.15
N GLY A 208 6.76 -3.64 -5.99
CA GLY A 208 7.93 -3.53 -6.86
C GLY A 208 8.85 -4.74 -6.76
N VAL A 209 9.11 -5.24 -5.55
CA VAL A 209 9.90 -6.46 -5.32
C VAL A 209 9.20 -7.68 -5.93
N ILE A 210 7.91 -7.86 -5.67
CA ILE A 210 7.11 -8.96 -6.23
C ILE A 210 7.07 -8.85 -7.77
N GLY A 211 6.85 -7.65 -8.30
CA GLY A 211 6.79 -7.37 -9.73
C GLY A 211 8.09 -7.73 -10.45
N ASN A 212 9.24 -7.36 -9.87
CA ASN A 212 10.55 -7.71 -10.41
C ASN A 212 10.76 -9.23 -10.44
N MET A 213 10.38 -9.96 -9.39
CA MET A 213 10.50 -11.42 -9.34
C MET A 213 9.55 -12.13 -10.32
N LEU A 214 8.35 -11.59 -10.55
CA LEU A 214 7.37 -12.10 -11.52
C LEU A 214 7.60 -11.58 -12.95
N SER A 215 8.62 -10.73 -13.15
CA SER A 215 8.87 -10.01 -14.40
C SER A 215 7.65 -9.24 -14.91
N VAL A 216 6.86 -8.62 -14.03
CA VAL A 216 5.74 -7.73 -14.37
C VAL A 216 5.97 -6.31 -13.90
N GLN A 217 5.32 -5.37 -14.55
CA GLN A 217 5.40 -3.97 -14.16
C GLN A 217 4.46 -3.69 -12.97
N PRO A 218 4.83 -2.77 -12.04
CA PRO A 218 4.00 -2.42 -10.88
C PRO A 218 2.56 -2.01 -11.22
N ARG A 219 2.34 -1.37 -12.37
CA ARG A 219 1.01 -1.02 -12.88
C ARG A 219 0.06 -2.20 -13.13
N SER A 220 0.59 -3.42 -13.15
CA SER A 220 -0.21 -4.64 -13.33
C SER A 220 -0.87 -5.11 -12.04
N PHE A 221 -0.50 -4.50 -10.91
CA PHE A 221 -1.10 -4.75 -9.61
C PHE A 221 -2.18 -3.70 -9.32
N GLY A 222 -3.35 -4.17 -8.88
CA GLY A 222 -4.42 -3.33 -8.35
C GLY A 222 -4.51 -3.49 -6.82
N PHE A 223 -4.69 -2.40 -6.09
CA PHE A 223 -4.85 -2.39 -4.63
C PHE A 223 -5.80 -1.25 -4.22
N ALA A 224 -6.51 -1.40 -3.09
CA ALA A 224 -7.53 -0.43 -2.69
C ALA A 224 -6.96 0.82 -2.00
N GLY A 225 -5.82 0.72 -1.34
CA GLY A 225 -5.14 1.87 -0.75
C GLY A 225 -3.78 1.49 -0.18
N THR A 226 -2.90 2.48 -0.05
CA THR A 226 -1.59 2.30 0.58
C THR A 226 -1.72 2.16 2.09
N LYS A 227 -0.93 1.27 2.69
CA LYS A 227 -0.88 1.07 4.15
C LYS A 227 0.44 1.58 4.73
N ASP A 228 0.45 1.88 6.03
CA ASP A 228 1.62 2.37 6.77
C ASP A 228 2.91 1.58 6.48
N LYS A 229 4.03 2.30 6.31
CA LYS A 229 5.35 1.67 6.19
C LYS A 229 5.80 1.05 7.51
N ARG A 230 5.89 1.84 8.58
CA ARG A 230 6.33 1.39 9.92
C ARG A 230 5.15 0.74 10.66
N ALA A 231 4.79 -0.45 10.22
CA ALA A 231 3.70 -1.26 10.71
C ALA A 231 3.84 -2.71 10.21
N VAL A 232 3.07 -3.62 10.78
CA VAL A 232 2.71 -4.90 10.16
C VAL A 232 1.36 -4.69 9.47
N THR A 233 1.24 -5.00 8.18
CA THR A 233 0.00 -4.72 7.47
C THR A 233 -0.43 -5.85 6.54
N THR A 234 -1.72 -6.13 6.51
CA THR A 234 -2.35 -7.08 5.58
C THR A 234 -3.38 -6.36 4.71
N GLN A 235 -3.31 -6.52 3.39
CA GLN A 235 -4.23 -5.88 2.44
C GLN A 235 -4.51 -6.75 1.21
N ARG A 236 -5.62 -6.53 0.51
CA ARG A 236 -5.91 -7.22 -0.75
C ARG A 236 -5.15 -6.58 -1.92
N VAL A 237 -4.68 -7.45 -2.81
CA VAL A 237 -4.02 -7.07 -4.05
C VAL A 237 -4.54 -7.97 -5.17
N THR A 238 -4.64 -7.41 -6.37
CA THR A 238 -4.96 -8.16 -7.60
C THR A 238 -3.80 -8.04 -8.58
N VAL A 239 -3.56 -9.08 -9.37
CA VAL A 239 -2.58 -9.06 -10.46
C VAL A 239 -3.17 -9.69 -11.72
N TYR A 240 -2.94 -9.06 -12.87
CA TYR A 240 -3.51 -9.53 -14.14
C TYR A 240 -2.84 -10.83 -14.62
N LYS A 241 -3.66 -11.88 -14.85
CA LYS A 241 -3.31 -13.17 -15.46
C LYS A 241 -2.01 -13.80 -14.94
N LYS A 242 -1.92 -14.04 -13.64
CA LYS A 242 -0.83 -14.82 -13.01
C LYS A 242 -1.38 -15.99 -12.20
N GLN A 243 -0.65 -17.10 -12.22
CA GLN A 243 -0.99 -18.30 -11.45
C GLN A 243 -0.61 -18.14 -9.97
N ALA A 244 -1.46 -18.65 -9.09
CA ALA A 244 -1.24 -18.63 -7.64
C ALA A 244 0.04 -19.36 -7.23
N SER A 245 0.31 -20.53 -7.84
CA SER A 245 1.52 -21.34 -7.59
C SER A 245 2.83 -20.55 -7.77
N LYS A 246 2.89 -19.67 -8.78
CA LYS A 246 4.05 -18.80 -9.01
C LYS A 246 4.24 -17.79 -7.89
N LEU A 247 3.17 -17.16 -7.40
CA LEU A 247 3.25 -16.22 -6.28
C LEU A 247 3.61 -16.93 -4.98
N ALA A 248 2.96 -18.06 -4.69
CA ALA A 248 3.23 -18.87 -3.50
C ALA A 248 4.71 -19.29 -3.42
N SER A 249 5.32 -19.67 -4.56
CA SER A 249 6.74 -20.03 -4.62
C SER A 249 7.70 -18.90 -4.21
N LEU A 250 7.28 -17.64 -4.34
CA LEU A 250 8.09 -16.47 -3.96
C LEU A 250 8.19 -16.31 -2.45
N ASN A 251 7.25 -16.85 -1.66
CA ASN A 251 7.26 -16.70 -0.20
C ASN A 251 8.58 -17.15 0.45
N LYS A 252 9.30 -18.12 -0.14
CA LYS A 252 10.61 -18.59 0.33
C LYS A 252 11.73 -17.56 0.18
N ARG A 253 11.61 -16.63 -0.78
CA ARG A 253 12.62 -15.62 -1.12
C ARG A 253 12.25 -14.21 -0.67
N LEU A 254 10.98 -14.01 -0.30
CA LEU A 254 10.45 -12.73 0.16
C LEU A 254 10.76 -12.52 1.65
N ILE A 255 11.52 -11.44 1.94
CA ILE A 255 11.91 -11.04 3.31
C ILE A 255 10.97 -9.91 3.77
N GLY A 256 10.32 -10.10 4.92
CA GLY A 256 9.34 -9.14 5.45
C GLY A 256 8.10 -8.95 4.56
N ILE A 257 7.86 -9.88 3.62
CA ILE A 257 6.69 -9.91 2.74
C ILE A 257 6.22 -11.36 2.64
N LYS A 258 4.91 -11.58 2.72
CA LYS A 258 4.25 -12.85 2.44
C LYS A 258 2.98 -12.62 1.63
N VAL A 259 2.67 -13.57 0.76
CA VAL A 259 1.47 -13.57 -0.07
C VAL A 259 0.70 -14.88 0.10
N GLY A 260 -0.62 -14.80 0.15
CA GLY A 260 -1.47 -15.95 0.44
C GLY A 260 -2.93 -15.69 0.11
N ASP A 261 -3.81 -16.59 0.53
CA ASP A 261 -5.28 -16.53 0.35
C ASP A 261 -5.66 -16.21 -1.10
N PHE A 262 -5.11 -17.00 -2.01
CA PHE A 262 -5.24 -16.78 -3.45
C PHE A 262 -6.66 -17.11 -3.96
N CYS A 263 -7.19 -16.25 -4.81
CA CYS A 263 -8.52 -16.42 -5.41
C CYS A 263 -8.55 -15.79 -6.81
N TYR A 264 -9.10 -16.48 -7.80
CA TYR A 264 -9.26 -15.92 -9.15
C TYR A 264 -10.55 -15.10 -9.24
N VAL A 265 -10.45 -13.86 -9.75
CA VAL A 265 -11.55 -12.89 -9.85
C VAL A 265 -11.59 -12.24 -11.23
N ASN A 266 -12.76 -11.75 -11.64
CA ASN A 266 -12.97 -11.18 -12.97
C ASN A 266 -12.50 -9.72 -13.09
N GLU A 267 -12.52 -8.99 -11.99
CA GLU A 267 -12.23 -7.56 -11.93
C GLU A 267 -10.98 -7.30 -11.07
N GLY A 268 -10.19 -6.29 -11.47
CA GLY A 268 -9.05 -5.82 -10.71
C GLY A 268 -9.49 -4.87 -9.60
N LEU A 269 -8.73 -4.85 -8.51
CA LEU A 269 -8.96 -3.96 -7.38
C LEU A 269 -8.48 -2.55 -7.72
N LEU A 270 -9.33 -1.55 -7.54
CA LEU A 270 -9.04 -0.13 -7.79
C LEU A 270 -8.88 0.64 -6.47
N LEU A 271 -8.23 1.81 -6.54
CA LEU A 271 -8.11 2.70 -5.39
C LEU A 271 -9.49 3.10 -4.85
N GLY A 272 -9.61 3.17 -3.52
CA GLY A 272 -10.87 3.45 -2.83
C GLY A 272 -11.84 2.27 -2.73
N GLN A 273 -11.48 1.09 -3.25
CA GLN A 273 -12.31 -0.11 -3.11
C GLN A 273 -12.10 -0.85 -1.77
N LEU A 274 -12.03 -0.10 -0.67
CA LEU A 274 -12.04 -0.61 0.70
C LEU A 274 -13.10 0.13 1.51
N TRP A 275 -13.62 -0.50 2.55
CA TRP A 275 -14.48 0.19 3.52
C TRP A 275 -13.63 0.94 4.55
N GLY A 276 -12.52 0.33 5.00
CA GLY A 276 -11.70 0.91 6.05
C GLY A 276 -10.52 0.04 6.48
N ASN A 277 -10.03 0.24 7.71
CA ASN A 277 -8.92 -0.51 8.26
C ASN A 277 -9.19 -0.87 9.73
N ARG A 278 -8.91 -2.13 10.09
CA ARG A 278 -8.83 -2.61 11.47
C ARG A 278 -7.40 -2.41 11.97
N PHE A 279 -7.27 -1.70 13.08
CA PHE A 279 -6.01 -1.44 13.74
C PHE A 279 -5.92 -2.24 15.03
N THR A 280 -4.76 -2.85 15.27
CA THR A 280 -4.34 -3.33 16.59
C THR A 280 -3.09 -2.55 16.98
N ILE A 281 -3.21 -1.75 18.03
CA ILE A 281 -2.20 -0.77 18.44
C ILE A 281 -1.84 -1.05 19.89
N THR A 282 -0.55 -1.25 20.15
CA THR A 282 -0.02 -1.37 21.50
C THR A 282 0.73 -0.09 21.86
N LEU A 283 0.24 0.60 22.89
CA LEU A 283 0.90 1.75 23.50
C LEU A 283 1.68 1.25 24.71
N ARG A 284 3.00 1.43 24.69
CA ARG A 284 3.89 0.99 25.78
C ARG A 284 4.10 2.13 26.78
N PHE A 285 4.07 1.80 28.07
CA PHE A 285 4.27 2.76 29.16
C PHE A 285 5.55 2.44 29.92
N ILE A 286 6.39 3.46 30.09
CA ILE A 286 7.51 3.38 31.03
C ILE A 286 7.00 3.98 32.33
N PHE A 287 6.73 3.13 33.33
CA PHE A 287 6.37 3.61 34.66
C PHE A 287 7.61 4.24 35.30
N VAL A 288 7.55 5.52 35.63
CA VAL A 288 8.56 6.15 36.48
C VAL A 288 8.20 5.82 37.92
N PRO A 289 9.07 5.13 38.69
CA PRO A 289 8.78 4.77 40.07
C PRO A 289 8.35 5.98 40.89
N ARG A 290 7.36 5.77 41.77
CA ARG A 290 6.71 6.80 42.62
C ARG A 290 7.70 7.64 43.43
N ALA A 291 8.90 7.11 43.70
CA ALA A 291 9.99 7.81 44.37
C ALA A 291 10.65 8.92 43.54
N LEU A 292 10.68 8.79 42.20
CA LEU A 292 11.23 9.81 41.29
C LEU A 292 10.20 10.85 40.84
N THR A 293 8.90 10.58 41.00
CA THR A 293 7.80 11.48 40.60
C THR A 293 7.84 12.82 41.33
N TYR A 294 8.41 12.88 42.54
CA TYR A 294 8.58 14.13 43.29
C TYR A 294 9.60 15.09 42.67
N PHE A 295 10.55 14.60 41.86
CA PHE A 295 11.59 15.45 41.25
C PHE A 295 11.14 16.04 39.90
N LEU A 296 10.18 15.41 39.23
CA LEU A 296 9.61 15.86 37.96
C LEU A 296 8.33 16.66 38.21
N ARG A 297 8.49 17.91 38.65
CA ARG A 297 7.40 18.90 38.76
C ARG A 297 6.56 18.93 37.47
N GLY A 298 5.35 18.37 37.52
CA GLY A 298 4.32 18.54 36.47
C GLY A 298 3.75 17.28 35.83
N ILE A 299 4.20 16.07 36.19
CA ILE A 299 3.66 14.83 35.62
C ILE A 299 2.46 14.38 36.47
N VAL A 300 1.26 14.56 35.92
CA VAL A 300 0.02 13.94 36.40
C VAL A 300 0.25 12.43 36.45
N SER A 301 -0.02 11.81 37.59
CA SER A 301 0.15 10.37 37.78
C SER A 301 -0.60 9.60 36.69
N ASP A 302 0.14 8.85 35.85
CA ASP A 302 -0.38 7.85 34.92
C ASP A 302 -1.02 6.69 35.72
N THR A 303 -2.15 6.95 36.37
CA THR A 303 -2.89 5.94 37.11
C THR A 303 -3.61 5.03 36.12
N GLU A 304 -3.60 3.73 36.42
CA GLU A 304 -4.30 2.72 35.63
C GLU A 304 -5.77 3.12 35.36
N ASP A 305 -6.44 3.69 36.36
CA ASP A 305 -7.82 4.18 36.24
C ASP A 305 -7.99 5.29 35.19
N THR A 306 -7.01 6.19 35.06
CA THR A 306 -7.04 7.25 34.03
C THR A 306 -6.93 6.66 32.64
N ILE A 307 -6.08 5.63 32.48
CA ILE A 307 -5.90 4.92 31.20
C ILE A 307 -7.20 4.21 30.83
N LYS A 308 -7.82 3.47 31.77
CA LYS A 308 -9.10 2.78 31.57
C LYS A 308 -10.22 3.75 31.22
N ALA A 309 -10.39 4.82 32.00
CA ALA A 309 -11.42 5.83 31.77
C ALA A 309 -11.27 6.53 30.41
N SER A 310 -10.03 6.79 30.00
CA SER A 310 -9.74 7.42 28.71
C SER A 310 -10.00 6.47 27.53
N ALA A 311 -9.65 5.19 27.66
CA ALA A 311 -9.97 4.17 26.66
C ALA A 311 -11.49 4.01 26.50
N ASP A 312 -12.22 3.90 27.61
CA ASP A 312 -13.69 3.85 27.59
C ASP A 312 -14.32 5.11 26.99
N ALA A 313 -13.76 6.29 27.29
CA ALA A 313 -14.23 7.55 26.73
C ALA A 313 -14.01 7.62 25.21
N LEU A 314 -12.87 7.12 24.70
CA LEU A 314 -12.59 7.06 23.27
C LEU A 314 -13.60 6.17 22.54
N GLY A 315 -13.93 5.00 23.11
CA GLY A 315 -14.96 4.11 22.55
C GLY A 315 -16.36 4.73 22.52
N LYS A 316 -16.74 5.44 23.60
CA LYS A 316 -18.09 6.02 23.73
C LYS A 316 -18.28 7.34 22.97
N ARG A 317 -17.29 8.23 23.03
CA ARG A 317 -17.35 9.61 22.51
C ARG A 317 -16.64 9.78 21.17
N GLY A 318 -15.72 8.88 20.82
CA GLY A 318 -14.93 8.98 19.59
C GLY A 318 -13.83 10.03 19.66
N PHE A 319 -13.43 10.54 18.51
CA PHE A 319 -12.38 11.53 18.32
C PHE A 319 -12.72 12.49 17.17
N ILE A 320 -12.05 13.65 17.11
CA ILE A 320 -12.20 14.59 16.00
C ILE A 320 -11.41 14.07 14.79
N ASN A 321 -12.06 13.96 13.64
CA ASN A 321 -11.55 13.29 12.44
C ASN A 321 -10.56 14.17 11.64
N TYR A 322 -9.58 14.79 12.31
CA TYR A 322 -8.54 15.60 11.70
C TYR A 322 -7.74 14.87 10.62
N PHE A 323 -7.25 15.62 9.64
CA PHE A 323 -6.12 15.18 8.83
C PHE A 323 -4.85 15.25 9.69
N GLY A 324 -4.21 14.11 9.94
CA GLY A 324 -3.00 14.05 10.75
C GLY A 324 -1.78 14.66 10.04
N LEU A 325 -0.69 14.88 10.80
CA LEU A 325 0.56 15.46 10.28
C LEU A 325 1.15 14.74 9.07
N GLN A 326 0.88 13.43 8.91
CA GLN A 326 1.27 12.66 7.72
C GLN A 326 0.73 13.26 6.41
N ARG A 327 -0.46 13.89 6.41
CA ARG A 327 -1.04 14.54 5.22
C ARG A 327 -0.29 15.81 4.81
N PHE A 328 0.39 16.45 5.76
CA PHE A 328 1.18 17.67 5.51
C PHE A 328 2.66 17.39 5.26
N GLY A 329 3.07 16.12 5.28
CA GLY A 329 4.44 15.67 5.07
C GLY A 329 5.27 15.69 6.35
N SER A 330 6.38 14.94 6.35
CA SER A 330 7.32 14.86 7.48
C SER A 330 8.58 15.71 7.30
N GLY A 331 8.68 16.45 6.19
CA GLY A 331 9.78 17.36 5.91
C GLY A 331 9.59 18.72 6.58
N SER A 332 10.60 19.58 6.50
CA SER A 332 10.54 20.94 7.04
C SER A 332 9.65 21.90 6.22
N VAL A 333 9.42 21.61 4.94
CA VAL A 333 8.46 22.34 4.11
C VAL A 333 7.11 21.60 4.14
N PRO A 334 6.07 22.22 4.69
CA PRO A 334 4.73 21.64 4.68
C PRO A 334 4.15 21.54 3.28
N THR A 335 3.51 20.40 3.01
CA THR A 335 2.91 20.06 1.70
C THR A 335 1.82 21.05 1.29
N HIS A 336 1.09 21.61 2.26
CA HIS A 336 0.00 22.57 2.01
C HIS A 336 0.51 23.93 1.53
N LEU A 337 1.73 24.33 1.85
CA LEU A 337 2.33 25.56 1.33
C LEU A 337 2.66 25.44 -0.16
N ILE A 338 3.11 24.26 -0.60
CA ILE A 338 3.28 23.96 -2.03
C ILE A 338 1.92 24.00 -2.72
N GLY A 339 0.88 23.42 -2.10
CA GLY A 339 -0.50 23.50 -2.58
C GLY A 339 -1.00 24.94 -2.74
N ALA A 340 -0.73 25.79 -1.75
CA ALA A 340 -1.09 27.20 -1.78
C ALA A 340 -0.38 27.97 -2.90
N ALA A 341 0.93 27.73 -3.10
CA ALA A 341 1.68 28.33 -4.21
C ALA A 341 1.15 27.89 -5.58
N LEU A 342 0.78 26.61 -5.73
CA LEU A 342 0.15 26.10 -6.95
C LEU A 342 -1.18 26.78 -7.23
N LEU A 343 -2.03 26.95 -6.21
CA LEU A 343 -3.34 27.59 -6.33
C LEU A 343 -3.27 29.08 -6.70
N ARG A 344 -2.20 29.76 -6.28
CA ARG A 344 -1.91 31.15 -6.67
C ARG A 344 -1.29 31.29 -8.06
N GLY A 345 -0.87 30.19 -8.69
CA GLY A 345 -0.12 30.22 -9.95
C GLY A 345 1.34 30.66 -9.80
N GLU A 346 1.89 30.60 -8.59
CA GLU A 346 3.29 30.93 -8.29
C GLU A 346 4.21 29.73 -8.60
N TRP A 347 4.36 29.41 -9.89
CA TRP A 347 5.04 28.18 -10.34
C TRP A 347 6.50 28.09 -9.90
N GLU A 348 7.23 29.21 -9.97
CA GLU A 348 8.62 29.30 -9.54
C GLU A 348 8.74 29.03 -8.04
N VAL A 349 7.91 29.69 -7.22
CA VAL A 349 7.87 29.48 -5.77
C VAL A 349 7.53 28.03 -5.44
N ALA A 350 6.60 27.39 -6.15
CA ALA A 350 6.28 25.98 -5.94
C ALA A 350 7.47 25.05 -6.28
N VAL A 351 8.23 25.35 -7.33
CA VAL A 351 9.47 24.62 -7.68
C VAL A 351 10.55 24.84 -6.63
N ASP A 352 10.74 26.08 -6.17
CA ASP A 352 11.70 26.42 -5.12
C ASP A 352 11.34 25.73 -3.81
N LEU A 353 10.07 25.74 -3.41
CA LEU A 353 9.61 25.02 -2.22
C LEU A 353 9.93 23.52 -2.30
N ILE A 354 9.94 22.92 -3.50
CA ILE A 354 10.31 21.50 -3.72
C ILE A 354 11.84 21.29 -3.69
N LEU A 355 12.61 22.17 -4.33
CA LEU A 355 14.05 21.98 -4.59
C LEU A 355 15.00 22.69 -3.63
N ASP A 356 14.53 23.66 -2.84
CA ASP A 356 15.39 24.47 -1.98
C ASP A 356 16.02 23.66 -0.84
N PRO A 357 17.26 23.98 -0.44
CA PRO A 357 17.93 23.32 0.67
C PRO A 357 17.19 23.56 1.98
N ARG A 358 17.10 22.48 2.77
CA ARG A 358 16.34 22.44 4.03
C ARG A 358 17.22 21.93 5.15
N ASP A 359 17.21 22.62 6.29
CA ASP A 359 17.96 22.21 7.48
C ASP A 359 17.44 20.86 8.00
N GLY A 360 18.35 19.94 8.35
CA GLY A 360 18.01 18.61 8.84
C GLY A 360 17.55 17.60 7.78
N ASP A 361 17.55 17.97 6.50
CA ASP A 361 17.24 17.06 5.40
C ASP A 361 18.50 16.29 4.96
N ILE A 362 18.36 14.98 4.75
CA ILE A 362 19.41 14.11 4.16
C ILE A 362 19.83 14.64 2.78
N LEU A 363 18.91 15.36 2.11
CA LEU A 363 19.08 15.93 0.78
C LEU A 363 19.70 17.34 0.78
N PHE A 364 20.04 17.88 1.95
CA PHE A 364 20.57 19.24 2.07
C PHE A 364 21.76 19.50 1.15
N ILE A 365 22.69 18.56 1.04
CA ILE A 365 23.88 18.68 0.19
C ILE A 365 23.50 18.81 -1.28
N ALA A 366 22.66 17.90 -1.79
CA ALA A 366 22.25 17.89 -3.20
C ALA A 366 21.45 19.15 -3.57
N ARG A 367 20.55 19.60 -2.69
CA ARG A 367 19.75 20.81 -2.90
C ARG A 367 20.57 22.10 -2.81
N LYS A 368 21.52 22.15 -1.87
CA LYS A 368 22.47 23.26 -1.75
C LYS A 368 23.39 23.35 -2.97
N TYR A 369 23.83 22.20 -3.47
CA TYR A 369 24.61 22.12 -4.71
C TYR A 369 23.81 22.67 -5.90
N TYR A 370 22.55 22.24 -6.07
CA TYR A 370 21.69 22.76 -7.12
C TYR A 370 21.53 24.28 -7.02
N LYS A 371 21.16 24.80 -5.83
CA LYS A 371 20.95 26.23 -5.61
C LYS A 371 22.19 27.10 -5.88
N GLY A 372 23.39 26.56 -5.67
CA GLY A 372 24.64 27.28 -5.92
C GLY A 372 25.22 27.13 -7.32
N SER A 373 24.91 26.05 -8.04
CA SER A 373 25.54 25.71 -9.33
C SER A 373 24.61 25.74 -10.53
N ASP A 374 23.29 25.64 -10.30
CA ASP A 374 22.27 25.40 -11.33
C ASP A 374 22.54 24.16 -12.22
N ASP A 375 23.45 23.27 -11.78
CA ASP A 375 23.79 22.04 -12.51
C ASP A 375 22.77 20.94 -12.24
N VAL A 376 21.82 20.82 -13.16
CA VAL A 376 20.79 19.78 -13.14
C VAL A 376 21.39 18.37 -13.21
N GLU A 377 22.43 18.14 -14.01
CA GLU A 377 22.96 16.80 -14.24
C GLU A 377 23.78 16.30 -13.06
N GLY A 378 24.63 17.16 -12.49
CA GLY A 378 25.33 16.89 -11.23
C GLY A 378 24.36 16.62 -10.09
N THR A 379 23.27 17.40 -10.00
CA THR A 379 22.24 17.23 -8.97
C THR A 379 21.50 15.89 -9.11
N LEU A 380 21.09 15.51 -10.33
CA LEU A 380 20.38 14.24 -10.59
C LEU A 380 21.23 12.99 -10.26
N LYS A 381 22.56 13.10 -10.28
CA LYS A 381 23.48 12.03 -9.85
C LYS A 381 23.54 11.89 -8.33
N GLN A 382 23.40 13.00 -7.59
CA GLN A 382 23.39 13.02 -6.13
C GLN A 382 22.04 12.64 -5.53
N LEU A 383 20.93 12.91 -6.24
CA LEU A 383 19.58 12.64 -5.74
C LEU A 383 19.23 11.13 -5.77
N PRO A 384 18.78 10.56 -4.64
CA PRO A 384 18.28 9.19 -4.59
C PRO A 384 17.15 8.91 -5.57
N ARG A 385 17.08 7.67 -6.08
CA ARG A 385 16.10 7.28 -7.11
C ARG A 385 14.64 7.33 -6.66
N PHE A 386 14.37 7.23 -5.36
CA PHE A 386 13.00 7.22 -4.83
C PHE A 386 12.34 8.61 -4.79
N LEU A 387 13.09 9.69 -5.02
CA LEU A 387 12.57 11.06 -5.05
C LEU A 387 11.97 11.38 -6.42
N VAL A 388 10.72 10.97 -6.61
CA VAL A 388 10.05 11.06 -7.92
C VAL A 388 9.78 12.52 -8.31
N ALA A 389 9.34 13.36 -7.38
CA ALA A 389 8.95 14.75 -7.66
C ALA A 389 10.16 15.61 -8.03
N GLU A 390 11.19 15.64 -7.18
CA GLU A 390 12.40 16.45 -7.41
C GLU A 390 13.10 16.05 -8.71
N ARG A 391 13.21 14.74 -8.98
CA ARG A 391 13.84 14.25 -10.21
C ARG A 391 13.03 14.60 -11.45
N ALA A 392 11.70 14.53 -11.39
CA ALA A 392 10.84 14.89 -12.52
C ALA A 392 10.99 16.38 -12.87
N VAL A 393 10.90 17.25 -11.86
CA VAL A 393 11.08 18.70 -12.02
C VAL A 393 12.44 19.01 -12.65
N LEU A 394 13.52 18.49 -12.09
CA LEU A 394 14.88 18.70 -12.62
C LEU A 394 15.03 18.17 -14.05
N GLN A 395 14.53 16.97 -14.36
CA GLN A 395 14.57 16.44 -15.73
C GLN A 395 13.80 17.31 -16.73
N SER A 396 12.70 17.92 -16.32
CA SER A 396 11.94 18.84 -17.15
C SER A 396 12.67 20.18 -17.33
N LEU A 397 13.23 20.74 -16.27
CA LEU A 397 14.03 21.98 -16.32
C LEU A 397 15.28 21.81 -17.19
N LYS A 398 15.89 20.62 -17.23
CA LYS A 398 16.98 20.29 -18.18
C LYS A 398 16.55 20.47 -19.64
N LYS A 399 15.31 20.10 -19.97
CA LYS A 399 14.78 20.18 -21.34
C LYS A 399 14.27 21.57 -21.69
N SER A 400 13.69 22.27 -20.73
CA SER A 400 13.06 23.58 -20.91
C SER A 400 13.32 24.46 -19.68
N PRO A 401 14.49 25.12 -19.62
CA PRO A 401 14.83 26.04 -18.53
C PRO A 401 13.81 27.18 -18.44
N GLY A 402 13.46 27.60 -17.22
CA GLY A 402 12.50 28.67 -16.94
C GLY A 402 11.02 28.29 -17.14
N ASN A 403 10.70 27.12 -17.71
CA ASN A 403 9.31 26.67 -17.82
C ASN A 403 8.88 25.85 -16.58
N TYR A 404 8.68 26.56 -15.47
CA TYR A 404 8.31 25.97 -14.18
C TYR A 404 6.96 25.27 -14.20
N GLN A 405 5.98 25.80 -14.96
CA GLN A 405 4.66 25.19 -15.12
C GLN A 405 4.77 23.78 -15.74
N GLN A 406 5.56 23.64 -16.83
CA GLN A 406 5.79 22.34 -17.44
C GLN A 406 6.60 21.42 -16.52
N ALA A 407 7.55 21.98 -15.77
CA ALA A 407 8.32 21.21 -14.79
C ALA A 407 7.43 20.62 -13.70
N LEU A 408 6.48 21.39 -13.17
CA LEU A 408 5.50 20.90 -12.21
C LEU A 408 4.59 19.86 -12.85
N LYS A 409 4.12 20.05 -14.09
CA LYS A 409 3.31 19.05 -14.83
C LYS A 409 4.02 17.72 -15.07
N SER A 410 5.35 17.70 -15.07
CA SER A 410 6.13 16.47 -15.24
C SER A 410 6.04 15.52 -14.03
N ILE A 411 5.67 16.03 -12.85
CA ILE A 411 5.43 15.21 -11.66
C ILE A 411 4.18 14.34 -11.91
N PRO A 412 4.16 13.05 -11.50
CA PRO A 412 2.96 12.22 -11.63
C PRO A 412 1.72 12.87 -11.01
N ARG A 413 0.58 12.84 -11.71
CA ARG A 413 -0.69 13.52 -11.32
C ARG A 413 -1.06 13.25 -9.86
N THR A 414 -0.98 12.01 -9.39
CA THR A 414 -1.30 11.64 -8.00
C THR A 414 -0.49 12.41 -6.96
N LEU A 415 0.81 12.62 -7.20
CA LEU A 415 1.66 13.39 -6.28
C LEU A 415 1.37 14.89 -6.36
N ARG A 416 1.05 15.40 -7.56
CA ARG A 416 0.69 16.81 -7.77
C ARG A 416 -0.60 17.18 -7.03
N MET A 417 -1.63 16.33 -7.17
CA MET A 417 -2.91 16.53 -6.50
C MET A 417 -2.78 16.50 -4.97
N MET A 418 -1.82 15.73 -4.43
CA MET A 418 -1.56 15.69 -2.99
C MET A 418 -1.25 17.08 -2.40
N TYR A 419 -0.55 17.94 -3.14
CA TYR A 419 -0.26 19.31 -2.70
C TYR A 419 -1.55 20.12 -2.54
N VAL A 420 -2.40 20.14 -3.57
CA VAL A 420 -3.67 20.88 -3.54
C VAL A 420 -4.62 20.31 -2.48
N HIS A 421 -4.74 18.99 -2.40
CA HIS A 421 -5.57 18.35 -1.38
C HIS A 421 -5.06 18.59 0.05
N SER A 422 -3.75 18.71 0.26
CA SER A 422 -3.22 19.04 1.58
C SER A 422 -3.61 20.47 2.00
N TYR A 423 -3.80 21.40 1.05
CA TYR A 423 -4.35 22.73 1.34
C TYR A 423 -5.84 22.67 1.70
N GLN A 424 -6.64 21.84 1.01
CA GLN A 424 -8.03 21.58 1.42
C GLN A 424 -8.10 20.99 2.84
N SER A 425 -7.22 20.04 3.16
CA SER A 425 -7.09 19.46 4.51
C SER A 425 -6.70 20.49 5.57
N TYR A 426 -5.84 21.45 5.23
CA TYR A 426 -5.45 22.56 6.11
C TYR A 426 -6.66 23.42 6.49
N LEU A 427 -7.41 23.89 5.49
CA LEU A 427 -8.64 24.67 5.72
C LEU A 427 -9.67 23.89 6.54
N TRP A 428 -9.87 22.62 6.22
CA TRP A 428 -10.81 21.75 6.92
C TRP A 428 -10.44 21.56 8.40
N ASN A 429 -9.17 21.33 8.72
CA ASN A 429 -8.73 21.17 10.11
C ASN A 429 -9.02 22.42 10.94
N HIS A 430 -8.71 23.61 10.41
CA HIS A 430 -9.02 24.87 11.09
C HIS A 430 -10.53 25.07 11.28
N ALA A 431 -11.34 24.75 10.26
CA ALA A 431 -12.79 24.82 10.36
C ALA A 431 -13.35 23.85 11.41
N ALA A 432 -12.85 22.61 11.47
CA ALA A 432 -13.22 21.62 12.48
C ALA A 432 -12.85 22.08 13.90
N SER A 433 -11.64 22.63 14.10
CA SER A 433 -11.25 23.25 15.37
C SER A 433 -12.22 24.37 15.76
N MET A 434 -12.56 25.26 14.83
CA MET A 434 -13.46 26.39 15.12
C MET A 434 -14.89 25.92 15.46
N ARG A 435 -15.39 24.89 14.75
CA ARG A 435 -16.68 24.26 15.06
C ARG A 435 -16.72 23.70 16.48
N VAL A 436 -15.64 23.06 16.92
CA VAL A 436 -15.53 22.50 18.28
C VAL A 436 -15.40 23.59 19.34
N GLN A 437 -14.53 24.59 19.13
CA GLN A 437 -14.29 25.67 20.09
C GLN A 437 -15.54 26.51 20.35
N LYS A 438 -16.30 26.79 19.29
CA LYS A 438 -17.44 27.73 19.38
C LYS A 438 -18.74 27.06 19.81
N TYR A 439 -18.99 25.84 19.36
CA TYR A 439 -20.29 25.17 19.51
C TYR A 439 -20.21 23.85 20.30
N GLY A 440 -19.02 23.41 20.70
CA GLY A 440 -18.83 22.19 21.50
C GLY A 440 -18.98 20.89 20.70
N THR A 441 -19.03 19.77 21.43
CA THR A 441 -18.97 18.39 20.89
C THR A 441 -20.18 17.52 21.24
N GLU A 442 -21.25 18.11 21.80
CA GLU A 442 -22.39 17.34 22.33
C GLU A 442 -23.60 17.36 21.40
N GLN A 443 -23.82 18.46 20.68
CA GLN A 443 -25.06 18.68 19.93
C GLN A 443 -24.80 19.26 18.54
N VAL A 444 -25.69 18.91 17.61
CA VAL A 444 -25.80 19.53 16.28
C VAL A 444 -26.32 20.95 16.46
N VAL A 445 -25.77 21.92 15.72
CA VAL A 445 -26.20 23.32 15.81
C VAL A 445 -26.80 23.81 14.50
N LEU A 446 -27.55 24.91 14.58
CA LEU A 446 -28.09 25.59 13.41
C LEU A 446 -26.97 25.93 12.43
N GLY A 447 -27.19 25.60 11.16
CA GLY A 447 -26.26 25.83 10.08
C GLY A 447 -25.15 24.80 9.91
N ASP A 448 -25.09 23.75 10.73
CA ASP A 448 -24.26 22.58 10.45
C ASP A 448 -24.72 21.88 9.16
N LEU A 449 -23.84 21.07 8.56
CA LEU A 449 -24.16 20.25 7.40
C LEU A 449 -24.30 18.80 7.81
N VAL A 450 -25.28 18.10 7.23
CA VAL A 450 -25.55 16.67 7.46
C VAL A 450 -25.95 15.99 6.13
N TYR A 451 -25.72 14.68 6.02
CA TYR A 451 -26.29 13.90 4.91
C TYR A 451 -27.79 13.70 5.09
N SER A 452 -28.53 13.67 3.98
CA SER A 452 -29.96 13.41 3.98
C SER A 452 -30.25 11.97 4.38
N LYS A 453 -30.99 11.77 5.47
CA LYS A 453 -31.56 10.47 5.83
C LYS A 453 -32.96 10.36 5.21
N GLU A 454 -33.16 9.43 4.26
CA GLU A 454 -34.51 9.06 3.84
C GLU A 454 -35.13 8.12 4.89
N ILE A 455 -36.44 8.25 5.12
CA ILE A 455 -37.19 7.38 6.03
C ILE A 455 -38.19 6.53 5.22
N PRO A 456 -37.78 5.42 4.59
CA PRO A 456 -38.74 4.43 4.10
C PRO A 456 -39.02 3.40 5.20
N ASN A 457 -40.29 3.29 5.62
CA ASN A 457 -40.80 2.21 6.50
C ASN A 457 -40.10 2.03 7.87
N GLY A 458 -39.88 3.12 8.62
CA GLY A 458 -39.50 3.03 10.04
C GLY A 458 -38.09 2.46 10.32
N LYS A 459 -37.28 2.22 9.28
CA LYS A 459 -35.83 2.02 9.39
C LYS A 459 -35.13 3.22 8.76
N VAL A 460 -34.34 3.92 9.57
CA VAL A 460 -33.48 5.01 9.09
C VAL A 460 -32.38 4.36 8.24
N MET A 461 -32.37 4.64 6.94
CA MET A 461 -31.29 4.20 6.05
C MET A 461 -30.49 5.44 5.66
N GLU A 462 -29.25 5.52 6.16
CA GLU A 462 -28.31 6.57 5.75
C GLU A 462 -27.91 6.28 4.30
N LEU A 463 -28.23 7.19 3.38
CA LEU A 463 -27.70 7.14 2.01
C LEU A 463 -26.25 7.63 2.08
N VAL A 464 -25.37 6.75 2.53
CA VAL A 464 -23.93 7.03 2.66
C VAL A 464 -23.35 7.09 1.24
N GLU A 465 -23.08 8.30 0.76
CA GLU A 465 -22.06 8.45 -0.28
C GLU A 465 -20.71 8.06 0.35
N PRO A 466 -19.87 7.28 -0.34
CA PRO A 466 -18.57 6.89 0.18
C PRO A 466 -17.82 8.15 0.61
N GLU A 467 -17.44 8.22 1.88
CA GLU A 467 -16.63 9.32 2.41
C GLU A 467 -15.43 9.54 1.50
N CYS A 468 -15.34 10.76 0.97
CA CYS A 468 -14.33 11.25 0.03
C CYS A 468 -13.26 10.21 -0.32
N VAL A 469 -13.52 9.45 -1.39
CA VAL A 469 -12.43 8.93 -2.21
C VAL A 469 -11.67 10.17 -2.65
N ASP A 470 -10.41 10.30 -2.19
CA ASP A 470 -9.42 11.20 -2.81
C ASP A 470 -9.72 11.15 -4.32
N ASP A 471 -9.95 12.28 -4.97
CA ASP A 471 -10.22 12.36 -6.42
C ASP A 471 -8.95 12.02 -7.25
N CYS A 472 -8.19 11.05 -6.73
CA CYS A 472 -7.31 10.15 -7.44
C CYS A 472 -8.08 9.10 -8.25
N SER A 473 -9.38 9.32 -8.53
CA SER A 473 -10.04 8.75 -9.70
C SER A 473 -9.40 9.34 -10.98
N ALA A 474 -8.10 9.09 -11.13
CA ALA A 474 -7.57 8.77 -12.42
C ALA A 474 -8.32 7.49 -12.85
N THR A 475 -9.47 7.68 -13.49
CA THR A 475 -9.65 6.98 -14.76
C THR A 475 -8.28 7.03 -15.45
N TYR A 476 -7.78 5.88 -15.87
CA TYR A 476 -6.66 5.84 -16.80
C TYR A 476 -7.16 6.39 -18.16
N ASP A 477 -7.62 7.64 -18.17
CA ASP A 477 -7.88 8.41 -19.37
C ASP A 477 -6.52 8.86 -19.86
N ASN A 478 -6.08 8.07 -20.83
CA ASN A 478 -4.88 8.20 -21.60
C ASN A 478 -5.04 9.40 -22.55
N ASP A 479 -5.13 10.61 -22.01
CA ASP A 479 -5.15 11.83 -22.81
C ASP A 479 -3.72 12.26 -23.15
N ASN A 480 -3.16 11.54 -24.11
CA ASN A 480 -2.15 12.06 -25.02
C ASN A 480 -2.73 11.93 -26.43
N ASN A 481 -3.77 12.70 -26.73
CA ASN A 481 -4.14 13.05 -28.09
C ASN A 481 -4.66 14.48 -28.07
N ASN A 482 -3.77 15.40 -28.46
CA ASN A 482 -4.21 16.65 -29.07
C ASN A 482 -4.98 16.25 -30.33
N ASN A 483 -6.30 16.35 -30.30
CA ASN A 483 -7.12 16.70 -31.45
C ASN A 483 -8.38 17.36 -30.90
N GLU A 484 -8.48 18.65 -31.18
CA GLU A 484 -9.74 19.39 -31.17
C GLU A 484 -10.71 18.65 -32.08
N ASP A 485 -11.85 18.19 -31.56
CA ASP A 485 -13.09 18.10 -32.31
C ASP A 485 -14.26 17.99 -31.33
N GLU A 486 -15.12 18.99 -31.41
CA GLU A 486 -16.41 19.10 -30.74
C GLU A 486 -17.31 17.92 -31.15
N VAL A 487 -17.74 17.10 -30.19
CA VAL A 487 -19.05 16.44 -30.24
C VAL A 487 -19.64 16.43 -28.83
N SER A 488 -20.66 17.27 -28.66
CA SER A 488 -21.60 17.26 -27.56
C SER A 488 -22.32 15.92 -27.47
N GLY A 489 -22.26 15.30 -26.30
CA GLY A 489 -23.02 14.12 -25.94
C GLY A 489 -23.40 14.21 -24.47
N ASP A 490 -24.57 14.80 -24.20
CA ASP A 490 -25.23 14.87 -22.91
C ASP A 490 -25.34 13.47 -22.28
N ILE A 491 -24.60 13.21 -21.21
CA ILE A 491 -24.81 12.04 -20.34
C ILE A 491 -24.75 12.50 -18.87
N HIS A 492 -25.94 12.73 -18.33
CA HIS A 492 -26.34 12.80 -16.92
C HIS A 492 -25.84 13.96 -16.05
N ASP A 493 -26.58 15.07 -16.16
CA ASP A 493 -26.54 16.29 -15.35
C ASP A 493 -27.40 16.24 -14.06
N GLU A 494 -27.64 15.07 -13.47
CA GLU A 494 -28.48 14.95 -12.25
C GLU A 494 -27.87 14.02 -11.19
N LYS A 495 -26.93 14.53 -10.39
CA LYS A 495 -26.67 14.02 -9.03
C LYS A 495 -26.49 15.21 -8.09
N ASN A 496 -27.61 15.84 -7.77
CA ASN A 496 -27.69 16.90 -6.76
C ASN A 496 -27.25 16.35 -5.40
N SER A 497 -26.39 17.11 -4.72
CA SER A 497 -25.75 16.78 -3.44
C SER A 497 -26.75 16.33 -2.37
N ASN A 498 -26.57 15.12 -1.84
CA ASN A 498 -27.35 14.57 -0.71
C ASN A 498 -27.15 15.32 0.63
N VAL A 499 -26.50 16.49 0.62
CA VAL A 499 -26.14 17.26 1.81
C VAL A 499 -27.16 18.36 2.07
N LYS A 500 -27.59 18.49 3.32
CA LYS A 500 -28.54 19.51 3.79
C LYS A 500 -27.93 20.36 4.89
N VAL A 501 -28.32 21.63 4.90
CA VAL A 501 -28.04 22.55 6.00
C VAL A 501 -29.08 22.31 7.11
N VAL A 502 -28.62 22.22 8.35
CA VAL A 502 -29.47 22.04 9.52
C VAL A 502 -30.23 23.34 9.81
N THR A 503 -31.55 23.29 9.64
CA THR A 503 -32.50 24.36 10.00
C THR A 503 -33.15 24.07 11.35
N SER A 504 -33.89 25.04 11.92
CA SER A 504 -34.60 24.88 13.18
C SER A 504 -35.61 23.72 13.16
N GLU A 505 -36.23 23.45 12.01
CA GLU A 505 -37.16 22.33 11.82
C GLU A 505 -36.43 20.98 11.93
N VAL A 506 -35.25 20.88 11.31
CA VAL A 506 -34.43 19.67 11.33
C VAL A 506 -33.89 19.41 12.75
N LEU A 507 -33.48 20.45 13.49
CA LEU A 507 -33.08 20.28 14.89
C LEU A 507 -34.22 19.76 15.76
N ASN A 508 -35.42 20.29 15.59
CA ASN A 508 -36.60 19.86 16.35
C ASN A 508 -37.01 18.41 16.04
N SER A 509 -36.65 17.89 14.87
CA SER A 509 -36.91 16.48 14.53
C SER A 509 -36.09 15.48 15.34
N GLY A 510 -34.95 15.92 15.92
CA GLY A 510 -34.06 15.05 16.70
C GLY A 510 -33.45 13.87 15.94
N CYS A 511 -33.56 13.83 14.60
CA CYS A 511 -33.09 12.70 13.78
C CYS A 511 -31.57 12.64 13.57
N TYR A 512 -30.85 13.70 13.94
CA TYR A 512 -29.42 13.85 13.71
C TYR A 512 -28.65 13.93 15.01
N THR A 513 -27.52 13.24 15.07
CA THR A 513 -26.58 13.30 16.19
C THR A 513 -25.31 14.04 15.78
N ILE A 514 -24.45 14.33 16.76
CA ILE A 514 -23.16 14.97 16.50
C ILE A 514 -22.28 14.17 15.53
N ASP A 515 -22.46 12.85 15.46
CA ASP A 515 -21.71 11.95 14.56
C ASP A 515 -22.09 12.14 13.09
N ASP A 516 -23.24 12.78 12.80
CA ASP A 516 -23.71 13.05 11.44
C ASP A 516 -23.15 14.38 10.87
N VAL A 517 -22.49 15.19 11.69
CA VAL A 517 -22.01 16.51 11.29
C VAL A 517 -20.82 16.38 10.34
N ILE A 518 -20.96 16.97 9.16
CA ILE A 518 -19.94 17.00 8.11
C ILE A 518 -19.46 18.43 7.85
N LEU A 519 -18.23 18.55 7.37
CA LEU A 519 -17.65 19.80 6.87
C LEU A 519 -17.10 19.60 5.45
N PRO A 520 -17.17 20.64 4.59
CA PRO A 520 -16.77 20.53 3.20
C PRO A 520 -15.25 20.59 3.03
N LEU A 521 -14.72 19.81 2.09
CA LEU A 521 -13.44 20.06 1.46
C LEU A 521 -13.70 21.02 0.28
N PRO A 522 -13.12 22.24 0.29
CA PRO A 522 -13.42 23.28 -0.71
C PRO A 522 -13.36 22.77 -2.15
N GLY A 523 -14.37 23.06 -2.96
CA GLY A 523 -14.47 22.64 -4.37
C GLY A 523 -15.68 23.24 -5.06
N SER A 524 -15.90 22.88 -6.32
CA SER A 524 -16.93 23.47 -7.17
C SER A 524 -18.36 23.03 -6.86
N ARG A 525 -18.53 21.86 -6.22
CA ARG A 525 -19.84 21.24 -5.94
C ARG A 525 -20.16 21.16 -4.46
N VAL A 526 -19.46 21.91 -3.61
CA VAL A 526 -19.68 21.87 -2.16
C VAL A 526 -20.48 23.07 -1.65
N ILE A 527 -21.27 22.80 -0.63
CA ILE A 527 -22.02 23.79 0.14
C ILE A 527 -21.26 24.04 1.43
N TYR A 528 -21.18 25.30 1.85
CA TYR A 528 -20.58 25.70 3.12
C TYR A 528 -21.65 25.78 4.22
N PRO A 529 -21.28 25.52 5.49
CA PRO A 529 -22.21 25.70 6.60
C PRO A 529 -22.69 27.15 6.70
N THR A 530 -23.91 27.40 7.14
CA THR A 530 -24.45 28.78 7.23
C THR A 530 -24.07 29.49 8.53
N ASN A 531 -23.38 28.79 9.43
CA ASN A 531 -22.90 29.32 10.69
C ASN A 531 -21.50 29.98 10.54
N ASP A 532 -20.93 30.42 11.66
CA ASP A 532 -19.66 31.14 11.66
C ASP A 532 -18.46 30.29 11.22
N VAL A 533 -18.60 28.96 11.09
CA VAL A 533 -17.53 28.07 10.62
C VAL A 533 -17.20 28.36 9.16
N ALA A 534 -18.16 28.76 8.32
CA ALA A 534 -17.88 29.08 6.92
C ALA A 534 -16.91 30.26 6.75
N LYS A 535 -16.93 31.22 7.67
CA LYS A 535 -16.03 32.39 7.64
C LYS A 535 -14.57 31.96 7.69
N VAL A 536 -14.25 30.91 8.44
CA VAL A 536 -12.87 30.37 8.57
C VAL A 536 -12.29 29.97 7.23
N TYR A 537 -13.08 29.36 6.35
CA TYR A 537 -12.61 28.96 5.02
C TYR A 537 -12.21 30.18 4.19
N HIS A 538 -13.08 31.20 4.16
CA HIS A 538 -12.81 32.42 3.40
C HIS A 538 -11.69 33.25 4.01
N ASP A 539 -11.65 33.41 5.34
CA ASP A 539 -10.63 34.21 6.02
C ASP A 539 -9.23 33.64 5.82
N LEU A 540 -9.06 32.32 5.93
CA LEU A 540 -7.78 31.65 5.70
C LEU A 540 -7.38 31.69 4.22
N ALA A 541 -8.30 31.37 3.31
CA ALA A 541 -8.02 31.42 1.88
C ALA A 541 -7.62 32.83 1.43
N ASN A 542 -8.36 33.86 1.88
CA ASN A 542 -8.06 35.26 1.58
C ASN A 542 -6.71 35.70 2.19
N LYS A 543 -6.40 35.26 3.42
CA LYS A 543 -5.10 35.51 4.06
C LYS A 543 -3.94 34.95 3.24
N ASP A 544 -4.16 33.79 2.60
CA ASP A 544 -3.18 33.15 1.73
C ASP A 544 -3.26 33.63 0.27
N GLY A 545 -4.10 34.63 -0.04
CA GLY A 545 -4.27 35.17 -1.40
C GLY A 545 -4.96 34.22 -2.38
N ILE A 546 -5.79 33.29 -1.89
CA ILE A 546 -6.47 32.27 -2.68
C ILE A 546 -7.98 32.53 -2.66
N SER A 547 -8.60 32.59 -3.83
CA SER A 547 -10.06 32.61 -3.96
C SER A 547 -10.62 31.19 -4.04
N LEU A 548 -11.70 30.93 -3.30
CA LEU A 548 -12.40 29.63 -3.35
C LEU A 548 -13.44 29.56 -4.48
N THR A 549 -13.80 30.70 -5.07
CA THR A 549 -14.82 30.82 -6.12
C THR A 549 -14.25 31.06 -7.50
N GLU A 550 -13.07 31.68 -7.59
CA GLU A 550 -12.41 32.04 -8.84
C GLU A 550 -11.01 31.42 -8.90
N SER A 551 -10.58 31.06 -10.11
CA SER A 551 -9.21 30.59 -10.34
C SER A 551 -8.37 31.70 -10.94
N VAL A 552 -7.13 31.83 -10.46
CA VAL A 552 -6.15 32.80 -10.99
C VAL A 552 -5.60 32.35 -12.35
N HIS A 553 -5.72 31.07 -12.68
CA HIS A 553 -5.14 30.47 -13.89
C HIS A 553 -6.09 29.46 -14.55
N ASN A 554 -5.84 29.14 -15.82
CA ASN A 554 -6.70 28.21 -16.59
C ASN A 554 -6.39 26.71 -16.39
N LEU A 555 -5.48 26.37 -15.46
CA LEU A 555 -5.10 24.97 -15.21
C LEU A 555 -6.08 24.29 -14.24
N LYS A 556 -6.94 23.43 -14.78
CA LYS A 556 -7.93 22.66 -14.00
C LYS A 556 -7.30 21.87 -12.85
N GLU A 557 -6.13 21.27 -13.06
CA GLU A 557 -5.46 20.43 -12.05
C GLU A 557 -4.97 21.20 -10.82
N PHE A 558 -4.76 22.52 -10.94
CA PHE A 558 -4.25 23.36 -9.86
C PHE A 558 -5.31 24.35 -9.36
N SER A 559 -6.58 24.10 -9.64
CA SER A 559 -7.68 24.98 -9.24
C SER A 559 -8.67 24.28 -8.32
N ILE A 560 -8.94 24.86 -7.15
CA ILE A 560 -10.03 24.41 -6.26
C ILE A 560 -11.37 24.43 -6.99
N THR A 561 -11.61 25.42 -7.85
CA THR A 561 -12.89 25.59 -8.58
C THR A 561 -13.11 24.57 -9.70
N SER A 562 -12.06 23.83 -10.09
CA SER A 562 -12.17 22.75 -11.08
C SER A 562 -12.28 21.37 -10.43
N MET A 563 -11.99 21.29 -9.13
CA MET A 563 -12.15 20.06 -8.35
C MET A 563 -13.58 20.00 -7.81
N THR A 564 -14.18 18.82 -7.78
CA THR A 564 -15.56 18.66 -7.27
C THR A 564 -15.68 19.07 -5.80
N GLY A 565 -14.60 18.87 -5.03
CA GLY A 565 -14.63 18.92 -3.57
C GLY A 565 -15.24 17.66 -2.98
N GLY A 566 -15.55 17.69 -1.69
CA GLY A 566 -16.18 16.56 -1.00
C GLY A 566 -16.61 16.93 0.42
N TYR A 567 -17.11 15.95 1.17
CA TYR A 567 -17.53 16.14 2.55
C TYR A 567 -16.85 15.11 3.46
N ARG A 568 -16.64 15.52 4.70
CA ARG A 568 -15.97 14.69 5.72
C ARG A 568 -16.64 14.88 7.07
N LYS A 569 -16.92 13.76 7.77
CA LYS A 569 -17.45 13.77 9.14
C LYS A 569 -16.45 14.42 10.09
N VAL A 570 -16.95 15.31 10.95
CA VAL A 570 -16.11 16.03 11.93
C VAL A 570 -15.74 15.11 13.10
N PHE A 571 -16.68 14.28 13.52
CA PHE A 571 -16.54 13.38 14.66
C PHE A 571 -16.61 11.93 14.17
N GLN A 572 -15.70 11.11 14.65
CA GLN A 572 -15.64 9.70 14.29
C GLN A 572 -15.58 8.83 15.54
N LYS A 573 -16.40 7.79 15.58
CA LYS A 573 -16.34 6.73 16.59
C LYS A 573 -15.65 5.50 16.05
N PRO A 574 -14.76 4.85 16.84
CA PRO A 574 -14.19 3.57 16.45
C PRO A 574 -15.26 2.48 16.45
N ILE A 575 -15.24 1.63 15.43
CA ILE A 575 -16.16 0.49 15.28
C ILE A 575 -15.46 -0.78 15.75
N ASN A 576 -16.17 -1.69 16.43
CA ASN A 576 -15.60 -2.89 17.04
C ASN A 576 -14.39 -2.55 17.93
N PHE A 577 -14.59 -1.57 18.82
CA PHE A 577 -13.57 -1.04 19.72
C PHE A 577 -13.43 -1.91 20.97
N GLU A 578 -12.24 -2.46 21.16
CA GLU A 578 -11.86 -3.28 22.31
C GLU A 578 -10.52 -2.79 22.85
N TRP A 579 -10.32 -2.87 24.15
CA TRP A 579 -9.06 -2.53 24.78
C TRP A 579 -8.74 -3.46 25.95
N GLU A 580 -7.45 -3.68 26.18
CA GLU A 580 -6.94 -4.45 27.31
C GLU A 580 -5.62 -3.88 27.82
N LEU A 581 -5.37 -4.06 29.12
CA LEU A 581 -4.09 -3.71 29.75
C LEU A 581 -3.23 -4.97 29.86
N LEU A 582 -2.00 -4.88 29.37
CA LEU A 582 -1.02 -5.95 29.39
C LEU A 582 0.12 -5.56 30.32
N THR A 583 0.64 -6.51 31.08
CA THR A 583 1.89 -6.34 31.81
C THR A 583 3.03 -6.96 31.01
N TYR A 584 4.19 -6.31 30.99
CA TYR A 584 5.36 -6.83 30.31
C TYR A 584 6.65 -6.42 31.03
N THR A 585 7.68 -7.24 30.88
CA THR A 585 9.02 -6.99 31.44
C THR A 585 10.03 -6.67 30.34
N ASP A 586 9.95 -7.37 29.21
CA ASP A 586 10.83 -7.16 28.06
C ASP A 586 10.20 -6.21 27.03
N CYS A 587 10.87 -5.09 26.79
CA CYS A 587 10.48 -4.10 25.79
C CYS A 587 10.61 -4.60 24.34
N ASN A 588 11.43 -5.61 24.09
CA ASN A 588 11.67 -6.16 22.75
C ASN A 588 10.66 -7.24 22.34
N LYS A 589 9.93 -7.82 23.30
CA LYS A 589 8.94 -8.86 23.01
C LYS A 589 7.69 -8.27 22.35
N PRO A 590 7.20 -8.81 21.22
CA PRO A 590 5.90 -8.43 20.66
C PRO A 590 4.76 -8.71 21.65
N LEU A 591 3.82 -7.76 21.79
CA LEU A 591 2.66 -7.87 22.68
C LEU A 591 1.33 -8.08 21.94
N ALA A 592 1.37 -8.04 20.61
CA ALA A 592 0.25 -8.35 19.74
C ALA A 592 0.68 -9.42 18.74
N GLU A 593 -0.21 -10.37 18.49
CA GLU A 593 0.04 -11.46 17.55
C GLU A 593 -0.25 -11.01 16.11
N THR A 594 0.71 -11.28 15.22
CA THR A 594 0.56 -11.03 13.79
C THR A 594 -0.14 -12.21 13.09
N ASP A 595 -0.61 -12.01 11.86
CA ASP A 595 -1.16 -13.09 11.05
C ASP A 595 -0.14 -14.22 10.81
N LEU A 596 1.16 -13.88 10.67
CA LEU A 596 2.21 -14.89 10.53
C LEU A 596 2.46 -15.69 11.81
N ASP A 597 2.37 -15.06 12.98
CA ASP A 597 2.49 -15.79 14.25
C ASP A 597 1.37 -16.82 14.41
N LYS A 598 0.15 -16.45 13.98
CA LYS A 598 -1.02 -17.34 14.00
C LYS A 598 -0.85 -18.52 13.05
N ILE A 599 -0.35 -18.28 11.83
CA ILE A 599 -0.05 -19.34 10.86
C ILE A 599 1.01 -20.28 11.44
N GLY A 600 2.11 -19.76 12.00
CA GLY A 600 3.16 -20.56 12.60
C GLY A 600 2.62 -21.51 13.69
N LYS A 601 1.81 -20.98 14.62
CA LYS A 601 1.18 -21.80 15.67
C LYS A 601 0.25 -22.88 15.13
N SER A 602 -0.47 -22.62 14.05
CA SER A 602 -1.38 -23.60 13.43
C SER A 602 -0.65 -24.77 12.78
N VAL A 603 0.57 -24.54 12.28
CA VAL A 603 1.43 -25.56 11.69
C VAL A 603 2.10 -26.43 12.77
N ASP A 604 2.42 -25.82 13.92
CA ASP A 604 3.06 -26.50 15.05
C ASP A 604 2.08 -27.19 16.02
N ALA A 605 0.77 -27.05 15.81
CA ALA A 605 -0.24 -27.75 16.61
C ALA A 605 -0.20 -29.27 16.32
N PRO A 606 0.06 -30.14 17.31
CA PRO A 606 0.07 -31.57 17.08
C PRO A 606 -1.35 -32.04 16.73
N ASN A 607 -1.48 -32.77 15.62
CA ASN A 607 -2.70 -33.46 15.24
C ASN A 607 -3.27 -34.24 16.44
N GLY A 608 -4.56 -34.03 16.69
CA GLY A 608 -5.20 -34.29 17.96
C GLY A 608 -5.09 -35.71 18.50
N LYS A 609 -4.90 -35.78 19.81
CA LYS A 609 -5.69 -36.67 20.67
C LYS A 609 -6.29 -35.82 21.79
N SER A 610 -7.62 -35.84 21.80
CA SER A 610 -8.48 -35.39 22.90
C SER A 610 -8.11 -36.12 24.19
N GLU A 611 -7.97 -35.37 25.29
CA GLU A 611 -8.38 -35.87 26.61
C GLU A 611 -8.76 -34.70 27.52
N ASP A 612 -9.84 -34.94 28.24
CA ASP A 612 -10.70 -33.98 28.91
C ASP A 612 -10.12 -33.33 30.18
N ALA A 613 -10.81 -32.26 30.57
CA ALA A 613 -10.62 -31.46 31.76
C ALA A 613 -10.68 -32.25 33.09
N SER A 614 -9.83 -31.87 34.05
CA SER A 614 -10.26 -31.53 35.43
C SER A 614 -9.12 -31.09 36.35
N ASP A 615 -9.43 -30.05 37.14
CA ASP A 615 -9.08 -29.86 38.55
C ASP A 615 -7.86 -29.03 39.01
N SER A 616 -8.16 -27.77 39.34
CA SER A 616 -8.08 -27.12 40.66
C SER A 616 -6.92 -27.43 41.64
N MET A 617 -6.12 -26.39 41.90
CA MET A 617 -5.69 -25.87 43.22
C MET A 617 -5.23 -26.84 44.33
N LYS A 618 -3.95 -26.70 44.74
CA LYS A 618 -3.53 -26.68 46.17
C LYS A 618 -2.09 -26.16 46.37
N GLN A 619 -1.94 -25.24 47.33
CA GLN A 619 -0.69 -24.80 47.96
C GLN A 619 -0.17 -25.86 48.96
N LEU A 620 1.16 -25.96 49.15
CA LEU A 620 1.91 -25.63 50.40
C LEU A 620 3.29 -26.34 50.49
N GLU A 621 4.33 -25.50 50.59
CA GLU A 621 5.51 -25.49 51.50
C GLU A 621 6.48 -26.68 51.74
N SER A 622 7.75 -26.24 51.95
CA SER A 622 8.92 -26.83 52.66
C SER A 622 9.76 -27.87 51.88
N SER A 623 11.10 -27.92 51.94
CA SER A 623 12.14 -27.26 52.74
C SER A 623 13.54 -27.56 52.13
N ASP A 624 14.46 -26.61 52.31
CA ASP A 624 15.91 -26.70 52.59
C ASP A 624 16.75 -27.91 52.09
N ASP A 625 17.81 -27.65 51.32
CA ASP A 625 19.20 -27.82 51.78
C ASP A 625 20.22 -27.38 50.71
N GLY A 626 21.27 -26.67 51.14
CA GLY A 626 22.25 -26.02 50.27
C GLY A 626 23.52 -26.82 49.99
N ALA A 627 24.30 -26.35 49.01
CA ALA A 627 25.76 -26.38 49.04
C ALA A 627 26.36 -25.52 47.91
N LYS A 628 27.23 -24.60 48.31
CA LYS A 628 28.16 -23.81 47.47
C LYS A 628 29.25 -24.70 46.87
N VAL A 629 29.63 -24.52 45.61
CA VAL A 629 31.03 -24.54 45.14
C VAL A 629 31.16 -23.69 43.86
N GLU A 630 31.93 -22.61 43.93
CA GLU A 630 32.74 -22.08 42.83
C GLU A 630 34.22 -22.45 43.14
N PRO A 631 35.13 -22.61 42.16
CA PRO A 631 35.87 -21.44 41.65
C PRO A 631 36.41 -21.47 40.20
N ASP A 632 36.72 -20.26 39.74
CA ASP A 632 37.86 -19.80 38.92
C ASP A 632 38.09 -20.24 37.46
N GLY A 633 38.15 -19.23 36.57
CA GLY A 633 39.44 -18.71 36.09
C GLY A 633 39.79 -18.85 34.60
N THR A 634 39.73 -17.70 33.87
CA THR A 634 40.71 -17.17 32.87
C THR A 634 41.03 -17.99 31.58
N GLU A 635 41.26 -17.48 30.35
CA GLU A 635 41.37 -16.16 29.72
C GLU A 635 41.60 -16.33 28.17
N ILE A 636 41.37 -15.25 27.37
CA ILE A 636 41.91 -14.93 26.00
C ILE A 636 41.29 -15.67 24.78
N ALA A 637 40.41 -15.08 23.95
CA ALA A 637 40.51 -14.00 22.92
C ALA A 637 40.83 -14.52 21.50
N ASP A 638 39.96 -14.20 20.53
CA ASP A 638 40.31 -13.71 19.19
C ASP A 638 39.06 -13.17 18.46
N ASP A 639 39.26 -12.02 17.81
CA ASP A 639 38.30 -11.06 17.24
C ASP A 639 38.26 -11.17 15.70
N GLU A 640 37.07 -11.26 15.09
CA GLU A 640 36.82 -10.77 13.72
C GLU A 640 35.36 -10.31 13.54
N GLY A 641 35.13 -8.99 13.69
CA GLY A 641 34.43 -8.13 12.72
C GLY A 641 32.95 -8.38 12.39
N THR A 642 32.03 -7.65 13.02
CA THR A 642 30.68 -7.38 12.47
C THR A 642 30.26 -5.91 12.68
N VAL A 643 29.72 -5.33 11.61
CA VAL A 643 29.23 -3.95 11.37
C VAL A 643 28.13 -3.54 12.37
N PRO A 644 28.00 -2.25 12.78
CA PRO A 644 27.26 -1.89 13.98
C PRO A 644 25.75 -1.95 13.81
N GLN A 645 25.09 -2.65 14.72
CA GLN A 645 23.65 -2.53 14.97
C GLN A 645 23.36 -1.26 15.77
N ASP A 646 22.30 -0.56 15.36
CA ASP A 646 21.77 0.63 16.01
C ASP A 646 21.26 0.24 17.42
N GLY A 647 22.05 0.58 18.44
CA GLY A 647 21.85 0.17 19.82
C GLY A 647 20.70 0.90 20.50
N SER A 648 19.65 0.17 20.86
CA SER A 648 18.73 0.55 21.92
C SER A 648 19.49 0.55 23.25
N VAL A 649 19.72 1.73 23.82
CA VAL A 649 20.23 1.85 25.19
C VAL A 649 19.04 1.75 26.15
N CYS A 650 18.62 0.53 26.46
CA CYS A 650 17.87 0.27 27.68
C CYS A 650 18.85 -0.32 28.68
N ASN A 651 19.22 0.47 29.70
CA ASN A 651 20.00 -0.01 30.84
C ASN A 651 19.33 -1.25 31.43
N SER A 652 20.01 -2.38 31.35
CA SER A 652 19.64 -3.67 31.94
C SER A 652 19.86 -3.65 33.46
N SER A 653 19.12 -2.82 34.19
CA SER A 653 19.25 -2.74 35.65
C SER A 653 17.97 -2.25 36.35
N SER A 654 16.85 -2.95 36.16
CA SER A 654 15.80 -3.28 37.16
C SER A 654 14.61 -3.94 36.45
N GLN A 655 14.22 -5.15 36.87
CA GLN A 655 13.03 -5.86 36.35
C GLN A 655 11.75 -5.28 36.95
N ASP A 656 11.45 -4.02 36.66
CA ASP A 656 10.18 -3.43 37.04
C ASP A 656 9.11 -3.78 36.00
N SER A 657 8.00 -4.37 36.46
CA SER A 657 6.85 -4.71 35.59
C SER A 657 6.26 -3.45 34.97
N GLN A 658 6.25 -3.38 33.65
CA GLN A 658 5.68 -2.28 32.87
C GLN A 658 4.27 -2.62 32.40
N ILE A 659 3.50 -1.60 32.02
CA ILE A 659 2.13 -1.74 31.52
C ILE A 659 2.10 -1.31 30.06
N ALA A 660 1.27 -1.96 29.25
CA ALA A 660 0.93 -1.53 27.90
C ALA A 660 -0.59 -1.52 27.73
N LEU A 661 -1.11 -0.56 26.96
CA LEU A 661 -2.50 -0.54 26.53
C LEU A 661 -2.58 -1.06 25.11
N LYS A 662 -3.26 -2.18 24.91
CA LYS A 662 -3.57 -2.71 23.59
C LYS A 662 -4.99 -2.28 23.20
N LEU A 663 -5.10 -1.66 22.04
CA LEU A 663 -6.33 -1.16 21.43
C LEU A 663 -6.59 -1.93 20.14
N SER A 664 -7.82 -2.40 19.96
CA SER A 664 -8.30 -2.99 18.71
C SER A 664 -9.49 -2.19 18.22
N LEU A 665 -9.40 -1.59 17.04
CA LEU A 665 -10.42 -0.64 16.57
C LEU A 665 -10.52 -0.62 15.05
N THR A 666 -11.72 -0.42 14.52
CA THR A 666 -11.96 -0.31 13.07
C THR A 666 -12.32 1.12 12.74
N LEU A 667 -11.65 1.68 11.73
CA LEU A 667 -11.96 3.02 11.22
C LEU A 667 -12.32 2.93 9.73
N PRO A 668 -13.30 3.74 9.28
CA PRO A 668 -13.57 3.91 7.86
C PRO A 668 -12.33 4.38 7.07
N ALA A 669 -12.42 4.30 5.75
CA ALA A 669 -11.45 4.89 4.85
C ALA A 669 -11.26 6.38 5.16
N SER A 670 -10.09 6.92 4.83
CA SER A 670 -9.76 8.34 5.07
C SER A 670 -9.72 8.77 6.55
N CYS A 671 -9.79 7.87 7.53
CA CYS A 671 -9.56 8.16 8.95
C CYS A 671 -8.10 7.86 9.39
N TYR A 672 -7.59 8.64 10.35
CA TYR A 672 -6.23 8.50 10.87
C TYR A 672 -6.24 7.91 12.28
N ALA A 673 -5.72 6.70 12.46
CA ALA A 673 -5.61 6.08 13.78
C ALA A 673 -4.78 6.91 14.78
N THR A 674 -3.80 7.68 14.28
CA THR A 674 -3.03 8.61 15.11
C THR A 674 -3.91 9.69 15.74
N MET A 675 -5.02 10.11 15.12
CA MET A 675 -5.92 11.10 15.70
C MET A 675 -6.77 10.51 16.83
N ALA A 676 -7.14 9.21 16.73
CA ALA A 676 -7.76 8.49 17.84
C ALA A 676 -6.79 8.33 19.03
N ILE A 677 -5.52 8.00 18.75
CA ILE A 677 -4.47 7.92 19.79
C ILE A 677 -4.18 9.29 20.40
N ARG A 678 -4.17 10.35 19.59
CA ARG A 678 -4.00 11.74 20.06
C ARG A 678 -5.10 12.10 21.05
N GLU A 679 -6.34 11.75 20.74
CA GLU A 679 -7.49 11.98 21.63
C GLU A 679 -7.31 11.29 22.99
N LEU A 680 -6.68 10.12 23.02
CA LEU A 680 -6.38 9.36 24.23
C LEU A 680 -5.21 9.96 25.03
N LEU A 681 -4.08 10.23 24.37
CA LEU A 681 -2.84 10.65 25.02
C LEU A 681 -2.79 12.15 25.35
N LYS A 682 -3.63 12.98 24.71
CA LYS A 682 -3.61 14.46 24.77
C LYS A 682 -2.24 15.08 24.49
N THR A 683 -1.39 14.35 23.77
CA THR A 683 -0.03 14.76 23.38
C THR A 683 0.14 14.62 21.87
N SER A 684 1.16 15.28 21.34
CA SER A 684 1.42 15.23 19.89
C SER A 684 1.73 13.81 19.45
N THR A 685 1.17 13.40 18.32
CA THR A 685 1.48 12.10 17.70
C THR A 685 2.55 12.21 16.61
N SER A 686 3.24 13.36 16.54
CA SER A 686 4.32 13.55 15.58
C SER A 686 5.46 12.56 15.80
N VAL A 687 6.10 12.13 14.70
CA VAL A 687 7.26 11.23 14.77
C VAL A 687 8.40 11.86 15.57
N ALA A 688 8.59 13.18 15.45
CA ALA A 688 9.59 13.92 16.22
C ALA A 688 9.30 13.82 17.72
N TYR A 689 8.06 14.08 18.14
CA TYR A 689 7.67 13.95 19.55
C TYR A 689 7.81 12.51 20.06
N GLN A 690 7.32 11.52 19.31
CA GLN A 690 7.41 10.11 19.70
C GLN A 690 8.87 9.61 19.78
N LYS A 691 9.79 10.16 18.98
CA LYS A 691 11.24 9.91 19.14
C LYS A 691 11.80 10.44 20.46
N THR A 692 11.24 11.51 21.03
CA THR A 692 11.67 12.02 22.35
C THR A 692 11.15 11.17 23.52
N LEU A 693 10.16 10.30 23.26
CA LEU A 693 9.59 9.43 24.27
C LEU A 693 10.27 8.05 24.37
N ASN A 694 10.92 7.61 23.28
CA ASN A 694 11.81 6.44 23.24
C ASN A 694 13.17 6.81 23.79
#